data_AF-A0A9F7RKB9-F1
#
_entry.id   AF-A0A9F7RKB9-F1
#
_cell.length_a   1.000
_cell.length_b   1.000
_cell.length_c   1.000
_cell.angle_alpha   90.00
_cell.angle_beta   90.00
_cell.angle_gamma   90.00
#
_symmetry.space_group_name_H-M   'P 1'
#
loop_
_entity.id
_entity.type
_entity.pdbx_description
1 polymer ?
#
loop_
_entity_poly.entity_id
_entity_poly.type
_entity_poly.pdbx_seq_one_letter_code
_entity_poly.pdbx_strand_id
1 'polypeptide(L)'
;MMKMFTRSSRHYRGIMTSFYSICIVLGTVCVNPLSAVPEFTVSGHVGSTAVLPCKMKSEVNGTLYIKWEIGSETVFERVGEETYQGEGYEGRVDVPEEELRKGNCALVLRNLTPTDAALYWNAKIVNRTKGSVETETVEISRVNLSVEDPLSAVSEFTVSGHVGSTAVLPCELQTEVNGPPYIKWSIESVTVFERHGEETYQGEGYEGRVDVPEEEPRKGNCSLVLCNLTPTDAALYWSAKIVSRTKGSVETETVEISRVHLSVEVPEFTVSGHVGSTAVLPCALQTEFTGTPHIIWEIKSETVFERRGEETYQGEGYEGRVDVPEEELRKGNCSLVLRNLKPTDAALYWSAKIVSRTKRSVETETVEISRVYLSVEDPLSAVPEFTVSGHVGSTAVLPCELQTEVTGTPHIIWKIKSETVFERLGEEIYQGEGYEGRVDVPEEELRKGNCALVLHNLTPTDAADYRSAKIVSRTKGSVETETIKISRVYLSVEVPEFTVSGHVGSTAVLPCELQTEVTGTPYIKWSIESETVVERRGEETYQGEGYEGRVDVPEEELRKGNCSLVLRNLTPTDAADYRSTKIVSRTKGSVETETVVISRVHLSVEVPEFTVSGHVGSTAVLPCKLQTEVTETPYIKWEIGSVTVFEGDGAKTYQGEGYEGRVDVSGEELRKGNCSLVLRNLIPTDAAVYRSYQIVSRTKGSVEIKPVEISRVHLSVEVPEFTVSGHVGSTAVLPCELQTEVTGTPYIKWSIESETVFERSSEKTNQSEGYEGRADVPVEELRKGNCALVLRNLTTTDAGVYRSYKAMSRTKGSTETETVEISRVHLSVEEKQKEEREAEKEVPRGVGVGVTGTIAVIGVIGVIVAVLYSKRRRKQNRRHPDPPHTYSLPNTQINPANTSQDENPNDQGEDLQNTSPDDHGSVVFKDGAVRYIPVRTDPE
;
A
#
# COMPACT_ATOMS: atom_id res chain seq x y z
N MET A 1 14.99 -5.44 14.68
CA MET A 1 14.46 -5.41 16.06
C MET A 1 14.27 -3.95 16.47
N MET A 2 13.33 -3.65 17.38
CA MET A 2 12.97 -2.32 17.90
C MET A 2 12.09 -1.44 16.97
N LYS A 3 10.96 -0.99 17.53
CA LYS A 3 9.89 -0.20 16.91
C LYS A 3 10.05 1.28 17.24
N MET A 4 9.56 2.19 16.39
CA MET A 4 8.55 3.21 16.76
C MET A 4 7.77 3.65 15.50
N PHE A 5 6.58 4.24 15.70
CA PHE A 5 5.50 4.33 14.71
C PHE A 5 5.62 5.49 13.70
N THR A 6 5.24 5.24 12.44
CA THR A 6 4.89 6.27 11.43
C THR A 6 3.71 5.84 10.53
N ARG A 7 2.47 6.20 10.88
CA ARG A 7 1.29 6.30 9.98
C ARG A 7 0.22 7.12 10.71
N SER A 8 -0.05 8.38 10.36
CA SER A 8 -0.73 8.93 9.16
C SER A 8 -2.26 8.79 9.19
N SER A 9 -2.92 9.91 9.52
CA SER A 9 -4.33 10.30 9.30
C SER A 9 -4.53 11.67 9.97
N ARG A 10 -5.15 12.73 9.42
CA ARG A 10 -5.72 13.08 8.10
C ARG A 10 -5.86 14.63 8.03
N HIS A 11 -5.87 15.22 6.82
CA HIS A 11 -6.38 16.55 6.36
C HIS A 11 -6.54 17.74 7.36
N TYR A 12 -6.15 18.98 7.01
CA TYR A 12 -6.73 19.80 5.92
C TYR A 12 -5.78 20.91 5.38
N ARG A 13 -6.06 21.44 4.17
CA ARG A 13 -5.48 22.69 3.56
C ARG A 13 -5.97 23.93 4.35
N GLY A 14 -5.40 25.14 4.35
CA GLY A 14 -4.47 25.88 3.47
C GLY A 14 -5.02 27.34 3.29
N ILE A 15 -4.30 28.42 2.93
CA ILE A 15 -2.91 28.69 2.49
C ILE A 15 -2.48 30.12 2.98
N MET A 16 -1.21 30.48 2.76
CA MET A 16 -0.47 31.74 3.08
C MET A 16 -0.85 32.97 2.19
N THR A 17 -0.47 34.23 2.49
CA THR A 17 0.90 34.84 2.40
C THR A 17 1.18 35.93 3.46
N SER A 18 2.47 36.18 3.78
CA SER A 18 2.93 37.32 4.61
C SER A 18 4.40 37.68 4.33
N PHE A 19 4.77 38.91 4.68
CA PHE A 19 5.95 39.67 4.26
C PHE A 19 7.32 39.25 4.85
N TYR A 20 8.38 39.68 4.15
CA TYR A 20 9.77 39.73 4.62
C TYR A 20 9.96 40.65 5.85
N SER A 21 10.90 40.31 6.74
CA SER A 21 11.60 41.29 7.57
C SER A 21 12.98 40.76 8.00
N ILE A 22 14.01 41.63 7.97
CA ILE A 22 15.37 41.35 8.42
C ILE A 22 15.62 42.14 9.71
N CYS A 23 16.18 41.50 10.74
CA CYS A 23 16.45 42.11 12.03
C CYS A 23 17.82 42.83 12.07
N ILE A 24 17.85 44.13 12.39
CA ILE A 24 19.01 44.81 13.00
C ILE A 24 18.52 45.73 14.13
N VAL A 25 18.91 45.40 15.37
CA VAL A 25 18.55 46.00 16.67
C VAL A 25 19.68 45.53 17.62
N LEU A 26 20.36 46.30 18.48
CA LEU A 26 20.24 47.70 18.94
C LEU A 26 21.63 48.18 19.43
N GLY A 27 21.92 49.47 19.34
CA GLY A 27 22.92 50.13 20.19
C GLY A 27 22.23 50.90 21.31
N THR A 28 22.53 50.60 22.58
CA THR A 28 21.88 51.24 23.73
C THR A 28 22.40 52.65 24.00
N VAL A 29 21.50 53.64 24.05
CA VAL A 29 21.77 54.97 24.61
C VAL A 29 20.84 55.19 25.81
N CYS A 30 21.42 55.39 26.99
CA CYS A 30 20.69 55.74 28.21
C CYS A 30 21.08 57.15 28.66
N VAL A 31 20.25 58.17 28.39
CA VAL A 31 20.27 59.43 29.15
C VAL A 31 18.87 60.04 29.28
N ASN A 32 18.36 60.04 30.51
CA ASN A 32 17.39 60.92 31.19
C ASN A 32 16.05 61.37 30.52
N PRO A 33 14.93 61.32 31.26
CA PRO A 33 13.63 61.77 30.78
C PRO A 33 13.45 63.30 30.92
N LEU A 34 13.37 64.01 29.78
CA LEU A 34 12.83 65.37 29.72
C LEU A 34 11.40 65.35 29.15
N SER A 35 10.55 66.21 29.73
CA SER A 35 9.13 66.43 29.40
C SER A 35 8.78 66.31 27.92
N ALA A 36 7.99 65.29 27.55
CA ALA A 36 7.37 65.21 26.24
C ALA A 36 6.38 66.38 26.03
N VAL A 37 6.49 67.04 24.88
CA VAL A 37 5.56 68.09 24.44
C VAL A 37 4.28 67.42 23.93
N PRO A 38 3.07 67.86 24.34
CA PRO A 38 1.82 67.29 23.84
C PRO A 38 1.59 67.60 22.36
N GLU A 39 1.19 66.58 21.60
CA GLU A 39 0.82 66.68 20.19
C GLU A 39 -0.69 66.46 20.01
N PHE A 40 -1.28 67.19 19.07
CA PHE A 40 -2.71 67.12 18.72
C PHE A 40 -2.89 66.93 17.21
N THR A 41 -4.07 66.50 16.79
CA THR A 41 -4.46 66.46 15.38
C THR A 41 -5.81 67.13 15.20
N VAL A 42 -5.92 68.00 14.19
CA VAL A 42 -7.14 68.72 13.83
C VAL A 42 -7.37 68.50 12.35
N SER A 43 -8.61 68.21 11.94
CA SER A 43 -9.00 68.19 10.53
C SER A 43 -10.00 69.31 10.23
N GLY A 44 -9.99 69.79 8.99
CA GLY A 44 -10.94 70.76 8.48
C GLY A 44 -11.09 70.65 6.96
N HIS A 45 -12.13 71.28 6.42
CA HIS A 45 -12.34 71.33 4.97
C HIS A 45 -11.90 72.69 4.41
N VAL A 46 -11.58 72.74 3.11
CA VAL A 46 -11.25 74.01 2.41
C VAL A 46 -12.36 75.06 2.65
N GLY A 47 -11.96 76.29 2.96
CA GLY A 47 -12.84 77.41 3.30
C GLY A 47 -13.37 77.44 4.74
N SER A 48 -13.19 76.38 5.53
CA SER A 48 -13.64 76.34 6.94
C SER A 48 -12.69 77.10 7.89
N THR A 49 -12.98 77.11 9.19
CA THR A 49 -12.14 77.71 10.24
C THR A 49 -11.69 76.63 11.22
N ALA A 50 -10.38 76.46 11.39
CA ALA A 50 -9.79 75.57 12.39
C ALA A 50 -9.40 76.34 13.66
N VAL A 51 -9.45 75.64 14.80
CA VAL A 51 -8.91 76.14 16.07
C VAL A 51 -7.85 75.16 16.56
N LEU A 52 -6.59 75.55 16.47
CA LEU A 52 -5.45 74.71 16.85
C LEU A 52 -5.27 74.79 18.37
N PRO A 53 -5.48 73.70 19.13
CA PRO A 53 -5.57 73.76 20.59
C PRO A 53 -4.21 74.05 21.24
N CYS A 54 -4.22 74.93 22.24
CA CYS A 54 -3.08 75.17 23.14
C CYS A 54 -3.60 75.62 24.51
N LYS A 55 -3.03 75.06 25.58
CA LYS A 55 -3.39 75.44 26.96
C LYS A 55 -2.16 75.52 27.86
N MET A 56 -1.93 76.67 28.47
CA MET A 56 -0.84 76.89 29.42
C MET A 56 -1.13 76.18 30.76
N LYS A 57 -0.08 75.64 31.40
CA LYS A 57 -0.19 74.81 32.62
C LYS A 57 -0.40 75.59 33.93
N SER A 58 -0.42 76.92 33.92
CA SER A 58 -0.70 77.78 35.08
C SER A 58 -1.11 79.20 34.66
N GLU A 59 -1.97 79.86 35.42
CA GLU A 59 -2.25 81.30 35.27
C GLU A 59 -0.98 82.13 35.56
N VAL A 60 -0.74 83.20 34.78
CA VAL A 60 0.49 83.99 34.86
C VAL A 60 0.16 85.48 34.95
N ASN A 61 0.55 86.12 36.05
CA ASN A 61 0.49 87.57 36.17
C ASN A 61 1.66 88.22 35.41
N GLY A 62 1.37 88.81 34.24
CA GLY A 62 2.32 89.61 33.44
C GLY A 62 1.96 89.62 31.96
N THR A 63 2.64 90.45 31.17
CA THR A 63 2.49 90.46 29.70
C THR A 63 2.93 89.11 29.13
N LEU A 64 2.03 88.40 28.46
CA LEU A 64 2.31 87.12 27.82
C LEU A 64 2.84 87.33 26.40
N TYR A 65 3.87 86.55 26.07
CA TYR A 65 4.45 86.44 24.74
C TYR A 65 4.22 85.00 24.25
N ILE A 66 3.39 84.83 23.23
CA ILE A 66 3.10 83.55 22.57
C ILE A 66 3.46 83.63 21.09
N LYS A 67 4.02 82.54 20.55
CA LYS A 67 4.41 82.41 19.14
C LYS A 67 3.96 81.05 18.59
N TRP A 68 3.40 81.03 17.39
CA TRP A 68 2.99 79.86 16.61
C TRP A 68 3.79 79.81 15.31
N GLU A 69 4.34 78.63 14.97
CA GLU A 69 5.26 78.44 13.86
C GLU A 69 5.01 77.12 13.11
N ILE A 70 5.44 77.04 11.84
CA ILE A 70 5.58 75.81 11.07
C ILE A 70 7.06 75.70 10.70
N GLY A 71 7.72 74.60 11.09
CA GLY A 71 9.17 74.50 10.90
C GLY A 71 9.90 75.66 11.59
N SER A 72 10.49 76.57 10.81
CA SER A 72 11.12 77.81 11.26
C SER A 72 10.40 79.10 10.82
N GLU A 73 9.21 78.98 10.23
CA GLU A 73 8.41 80.11 9.74
C GLU A 73 7.35 80.50 10.77
N THR A 74 7.28 81.79 11.10
CA THR A 74 6.35 82.32 12.08
C THR A 74 4.98 82.55 11.47
N VAL A 75 3.97 81.82 11.95
CA VAL A 75 2.57 81.92 11.50
C VAL A 75 1.85 83.05 12.24
N PHE A 76 2.03 83.13 13.56
CA PHE A 76 1.38 84.14 14.39
C PHE A 76 2.19 84.42 15.65
N GLU A 77 2.23 85.67 16.08
CA GLU A 77 2.96 86.10 17.27
C GLU A 77 2.17 87.19 18.01
N ARG A 78 2.16 87.15 19.35
CA ARG A 78 1.47 88.15 20.19
C ARG A 78 2.27 88.49 21.44
N VAL A 79 2.41 89.79 21.71
CA VAL A 79 3.03 90.36 22.92
C VAL A 79 2.06 91.38 23.53
N GLY A 80 1.21 90.92 24.46
CA GLY A 80 0.11 91.74 24.98
C GLY A 80 -0.91 92.09 23.88
N GLU A 81 -1.14 93.39 23.64
CA GLU A 81 -2.04 93.87 22.59
C GLU A 81 -1.42 93.79 21.19
N GLU A 82 -0.09 93.84 21.05
CA GLU A 82 0.61 93.82 19.77
C GLU A 82 0.63 92.40 19.15
N THR A 83 0.35 92.31 17.84
CA THR A 83 0.34 91.05 17.08
C THR A 83 1.07 91.16 15.75
N TYR A 84 1.74 90.07 15.37
CA TYR A 84 2.28 89.85 14.04
C TYR A 84 1.67 88.58 13.42
N GLN A 85 1.50 88.58 12.09
CA GLN A 85 0.97 87.46 11.32
C GLN A 85 1.96 87.19 10.17
N GLY A 86 2.24 85.90 9.93
CA GLY A 86 3.17 85.47 8.89
C GLY A 86 2.64 85.68 7.47
N GLU A 87 3.55 85.66 6.51
CA GLU A 87 3.22 85.73 5.08
C GLU A 87 2.32 84.56 4.66
N GLY A 88 1.18 84.86 4.04
CA GLY A 88 0.14 83.89 3.67
C GLY A 88 -0.93 83.64 4.75
N TYR A 89 -0.80 84.26 5.93
CA TYR A 89 -1.73 84.13 7.05
C TYR A 89 -2.45 85.44 7.40
N GLU A 90 -2.14 86.54 6.74
CA GLU A 90 -2.63 87.88 7.06
C GLU A 90 -4.17 87.98 7.06
N GLY A 91 -4.73 88.44 8.17
CA GLY A 91 -6.17 88.56 8.40
C GLY A 91 -6.88 87.22 8.67
N ARG A 92 -6.20 86.08 8.53
CA ARG A 92 -6.78 84.74 8.74
C ARG A 92 -6.54 84.21 10.16
N VAL A 93 -5.41 84.55 10.77
CA VAL A 93 -4.99 84.04 12.10
C VAL A 93 -5.22 85.01 13.26
N ASP A 94 -5.57 84.49 14.43
CA ASP A 94 -5.58 85.24 15.71
C ASP A 94 -5.52 84.30 16.93
N VAL A 95 -4.89 84.75 18.04
CA VAL A 95 -4.99 84.15 19.38
C VAL A 95 -5.65 85.20 20.30
N PRO A 96 -6.96 85.13 20.56
CA PRO A 96 -7.69 86.20 21.25
C PRO A 96 -7.13 86.51 22.65
N GLU A 97 -6.81 87.78 22.93
CA GLU A 97 -6.09 88.16 24.16
C GLU A 97 -6.85 87.81 25.44
N GLU A 98 -8.18 88.00 25.46
CA GLU A 98 -9.01 87.68 26.63
C GLU A 98 -9.07 86.17 26.94
N GLU A 99 -8.79 85.31 25.95
CA GLU A 99 -8.64 83.86 26.15
C GLU A 99 -7.21 83.51 26.56
N LEU A 100 -6.21 84.20 26.01
CA LEU A 100 -4.80 84.06 26.40
C LEU A 100 -4.57 84.43 27.87
N ARG A 101 -5.24 85.47 28.38
CA ARG A 101 -5.24 85.85 29.81
C ARG A 101 -5.82 84.75 30.72
N LYS A 102 -6.74 83.91 30.21
CA LYS A 102 -7.28 82.72 30.89
C LYS A 102 -6.42 81.46 30.69
N GLY A 103 -5.25 81.59 30.07
CA GLY A 103 -4.32 80.49 29.79
C GLY A 103 -4.66 79.65 28.54
N ASN A 104 -5.61 80.08 27.70
CA ASN A 104 -5.94 79.44 26.43
C ASN A 104 -5.18 80.13 25.29
N CYS A 105 -4.19 79.44 24.73
CA CYS A 105 -3.28 79.97 23.70
C CYS A 105 -3.62 79.47 22.28
N ALA A 106 -4.82 78.91 22.09
CA ALA A 106 -5.25 78.31 20.84
C ALA A 106 -5.27 79.31 19.67
N LEU A 107 -4.73 78.89 18.51
CA LEU A 107 -4.73 79.70 17.29
C LEU A 107 -6.02 79.47 16.51
N VAL A 108 -6.76 80.53 16.22
CA VAL A 108 -7.92 80.50 15.33
C VAL A 108 -7.45 80.83 13.92
N LEU A 109 -7.46 79.86 13.01
CA LEU A 109 -7.09 79.99 11.60
C LEU A 109 -8.35 79.89 10.73
N ARG A 110 -8.70 80.98 10.04
CA ARG A 110 -9.93 81.11 9.23
C ARG A 110 -9.68 80.87 7.74
N ASN A 111 -10.71 80.40 7.04
CA ASN A 111 -10.71 80.20 5.58
C ASN A 111 -9.55 79.32 5.10
N LEU A 112 -9.55 78.05 5.53
CA LEU A 112 -8.50 77.07 5.24
C LEU A 112 -8.26 76.85 3.75
N THR A 113 -7.01 76.68 3.34
CA THR A 113 -6.58 76.24 2.01
C THR A 113 -5.82 74.92 2.10
N PRO A 114 -5.67 74.14 1.01
CA PRO A 114 -4.88 72.90 1.04
C PRO A 114 -3.42 73.10 1.49
N THR A 115 -2.86 74.29 1.27
CA THR A 115 -1.51 74.68 1.72
C THR A 115 -1.38 74.89 3.23
N ASP A 116 -2.50 75.05 3.96
CA ASP A 116 -2.50 75.14 5.43
C ASP A 116 -2.33 73.75 6.09
N ALA A 117 -2.31 72.66 5.32
CA ALA A 117 -2.10 71.31 5.86
C ALA A 117 -0.64 71.10 6.31
N ALA A 118 -0.35 71.37 7.57
CA ALA A 118 1.00 71.37 8.14
C ALA A 118 1.05 70.95 9.61
N LEU A 119 2.26 70.65 10.10
CA LEU A 119 2.55 70.48 11.52
C LEU A 119 2.93 71.82 12.15
N TYR A 120 1.96 72.44 12.82
CA TYR A 120 2.14 73.65 13.60
C TYR A 120 2.73 73.31 14.97
N TRP A 121 3.53 74.22 15.53
CA TRP A 121 3.96 74.15 16.92
C TRP A 121 3.92 75.55 17.55
N ASN A 122 3.88 75.62 18.88
CA ASN A 122 3.85 76.91 19.56
C ASN A 122 4.67 76.92 20.85
N ALA A 123 5.14 78.11 21.20
CA ALA A 123 6.00 78.35 22.33
C ALA A 123 5.65 79.64 23.08
N LYS A 124 5.90 79.63 24.38
CA LYS A 124 5.91 80.84 25.21
C LYS A 124 7.33 81.37 25.28
N ILE A 125 7.49 82.69 25.19
CA ILE A 125 8.77 83.36 25.37
C ILE A 125 8.81 84.03 26.76
N VAL A 126 9.89 83.82 27.50
CA VAL A 126 10.08 84.29 28.89
C VAL A 126 11.41 85.04 29.03
N ASN A 127 11.36 86.24 29.62
CA ASN A 127 12.55 87.06 29.85
C ASN A 127 13.20 86.75 31.20
N ARG A 128 14.51 86.44 31.22
CA ARG A 128 15.27 86.21 32.46
C ARG A 128 15.76 87.52 33.07
N THR A 129 14.92 88.10 33.94
CA THR A 129 15.19 89.31 34.76
C THR A 129 15.38 90.62 33.99
N LYS A 130 15.13 91.76 34.65
CA LYS A 130 15.22 93.10 34.05
C LYS A 130 16.68 93.47 33.77
N GLY A 131 17.18 93.21 32.56
CA GLY A 131 18.45 93.75 32.08
C GLY A 131 19.19 93.01 30.97
N SER A 132 18.81 91.78 30.63
CA SER A 132 19.42 91.00 29.53
C SER A 132 18.55 90.96 28.27
N VAL A 133 19.18 90.64 27.13
CA VAL A 133 18.55 90.53 25.80
C VAL A 133 18.24 89.05 25.43
N GLU A 134 18.60 88.10 26.30
CA GLU A 134 18.37 86.67 26.08
C GLU A 134 16.97 86.24 26.53
N THR A 135 16.14 85.87 25.55
CA THR A 135 14.79 85.35 25.74
C THR A 135 14.76 83.82 25.72
N GLU A 136 14.16 83.20 26.74
CA GLU A 136 14.03 81.75 26.83
C GLU A 136 12.71 81.31 26.18
N THR A 137 12.79 80.52 25.11
CA THR A 137 11.63 80.01 24.36
C THR A 137 11.29 78.60 24.84
N VAL A 138 10.05 78.39 25.29
CA VAL A 138 9.57 77.11 25.84
C VAL A 138 8.40 76.60 25.01
N GLU A 139 8.63 75.49 24.31
CA GLU A 139 7.61 74.81 23.51
C GLU A 139 6.45 74.29 24.39
N ILE A 140 5.20 74.51 23.96
CA ILE A 140 3.99 74.15 24.72
C ILE A 140 3.27 72.96 24.10
N SER A 141 3.09 72.94 22.78
CA SER A 141 2.37 71.88 22.06
C SER A 141 2.61 71.91 20.55
N ARG A 142 2.40 70.76 19.89
CA ARG A 142 2.33 70.62 18.42
C ARG A 142 0.91 70.27 17.98
N VAL A 143 0.51 70.70 16.80
CA VAL A 143 -0.80 70.42 16.19
C VAL A 143 -0.62 70.11 14.72
N ASN A 144 -0.91 68.87 14.33
CA ASN A 144 -0.98 68.49 12.92
C ASN A 144 -2.36 68.88 12.36
N LEU A 145 -2.39 69.76 11.36
CA LEU A 145 -3.61 70.16 10.68
C LEU A 145 -3.71 69.42 9.34
N SER A 146 -4.79 68.67 9.12
CA SER A 146 -5.13 68.11 7.80
C SER A 146 -6.29 68.89 7.18
N VAL A 147 -6.12 69.30 5.91
CA VAL A 147 -7.18 69.98 5.15
C VAL A 147 -7.67 69.04 4.05
N GLU A 148 -8.94 68.63 4.15
CA GLU A 148 -9.58 67.74 3.18
C GLU A 148 -10.23 68.56 2.04
N ASP A 149 -9.86 68.25 0.80
CA ASP A 149 -10.48 68.76 -0.42
C ASP A 149 -11.33 67.67 -1.10
N PRO A 150 -12.68 67.79 -1.08
CA PRO A 150 -13.59 66.83 -1.71
C PRO A 150 -13.44 66.67 -3.23
N LEU A 151 -12.73 67.57 -3.92
CA LEU A 151 -12.62 67.57 -5.39
C LEU A 151 -11.42 66.75 -5.93
N SER A 152 -10.70 66.01 -5.09
CA SER A 152 -9.40 65.41 -5.43
C SER A 152 -9.42 63.91 -5.79
N ALA A 153 -10.59 63.26 -5.88
CA ALA A 153 -10.70 61.83 -6.17
C ALA A 153 -10.84 61.52 -7.68
N VAL A 154 -9.72 61.25 -8.35
CA VAL A 154 -9.67 60.70 -9.73
C VAL A 154 -10.25 59.28 -9.75
N SER A 155 -11.05 58.95 -10.75
CA SER A 155 -11.74 57.63 -10.83
C SER A 155 -10.93 56.60 -11.62
N GLU A 156 -10.67 55.41 -11.05
CA GLU A 156 -9.93 54.34 -11.73
C GLU A 156 -10.84 53.17 -12.20
N PHE A 157 -10.60 52.68 -13.41
CA PHE A 157 -11.40 51.63 -14.07
C PHE A 157 -10.51 50.58 -14.77
N THR A 158 -11.09 49.43 -15.11
CA THR A 158 -10.44 48.38 -15.93
C THR A 158 -11.40 47.91 -17.00
N VAL A 159 -10.92 47.77 -18.24
CA VAL A 159 -11.67 47.31 -19.40
C VAL A 159 -10.89 46.19 -20.09
N SER A 160 -11.59 45.16 -20.55
CA SER A 160 -11.04 44.11 -21.41
C SER A 160 -11.80 44.04 -22.72
N GLY A 161 -11.11 43.65 -23.78
CA GLY A 161 -11.70 43.38 -25.09
C GLY A 161 -10.86 42.37 -25.87
N HIS A 162 -11.41 41.83 -26.95
CA HIS A 162 -10.69 40.93 -27.85
C HIS A 162 -10.17 41.69 -29.07
N VAL A 163 -9.12 41.19 -29.73
CA VAL A 163 -8.62 41.78 -30.98
C VAL A 163 -9.76 41.95 -32.00
N GLY A 164 -9.82 43.13 -32.62
CA GLY A 164 -10.83 43.51 -33.62
C GLY A 164 -12.15 44.05 -33.04
N SER A 165 -12.39 43.92 -31.73
CA SER A 165 -13.61 44.43 -31.08
C SER A 165 -13.55 45.94 -30.79
N THR A 166 -14.61 46.51 -30.21
CA THR A 166 -14.68 47.91 -29.76
C THR A 166 -14.76 47.98 -28.24
N ALA A 167 -13.85 48.74 -27.62
CA ALA A 167 -13.89 49.10 -26.20
C ALA A 167 -14.52 50.48 -25.99
N VAL A 168 -15.12 50.68 -24.82
CA VAL A 168 -15.53 52.00 -24.32
C VAL A 168 -14.81 52.25 -23.01
N LEU A 169 -13.93 53.26 -22.96
CA LEU A 169 -13.15 53.62 -21.79
C LEU A 169 -13.93 54.66 -20.96
N PRO A 170 -14.37 54.36 -19.74
CA PRO A 170 -15.28 55.20 -18.98
C PRO A 170 -14.68 56.53 -18.48
N CYS A 171 -15.47 57.60 -18.59
CA CYS A 171 -15.16 58.92 -18.05
C CYS A 171 -16.47 59.68 -17.76
N GLU A 172 -16.62 60.23 -16.55
CA GLU A 172 -17.77 61.04 -16.13
C GLU A 172 -17.31 62.39 -15.55
N LEU A 173 -17.95 63.48 -15.99
CA LEU A 173 -17.69 64.84 -15.52
C LEU A 173 -18.54 65.16 -14.28
N GLN A 174 -17.89 65.32 -13.13
CA GLN A 174 -18.58 65.53 -11.84
C GLN A 174 -19.27 66.90 -11.66
N THR A 175 -19.20 67.82 -12.64
CA THR A 175 -19.82 69.17 -12.55
C THR A 175 -20.42 69.63 -13.87
N GLU A 176 -21.59 70.29 -13.80
CA GLU A 176 -22.21 70.94 -14.97
C GLU A 176 -21.28 72.01 -15.56
N VAL A 177 -20.95 71.87 -16.85
CA VAL A 177 -20.05 72.79 -17.55
C VAL A 177 -20.85 73.82 -18.34
N ASN A 178 -20.68 75.10 -18.02
CA ASN A 178 -21.22 76.20 -18.83
C ASN A 178 -20.41 76.35 -20.13
N GLY A 179 -20.76 75.54 -21.13
CA GLY A 179 -20.13 75.48 -22.45
C GLY A 179 -19.62 74.06 -22.79
N PRO A 180 -19.28 73.78 -24.06
CA PRO A 180 -18.72 72.49 -24.44
C PRO A 180 -17.39 72.25 -23.69
N PRO A 181 -17.23 71.15 -22.95
CA PRO A 181 -16.00 70.88 -22.22
C PRO A 181 -14.86 70.51 -23.19
N TYR A 182 -13.66 71.01 -22.89
CA TYR A 182 -12.45 70.59 -23.59
C TYR A 182 -11.94 69.29 -22.94
N ILE A 183 -12.03 68.16 -23.67
CA ILE A 183 -11.69 66.82 -23.18
C ILE A 183 -10.47 66.29 -23.92
N LYS A 184 -9.53 65.70 -23.16
CA LYS A 184 -8.32 65.05 -23.66
C LYS A 184 -8.19 63.65 -23.07
N TRP A 185 -7.84 62.68 -23.90
CA TRP A 185 -7.45 61.32 -23.54
C TRP A 185 -6.00 61.08 -23.96
N SER A 186 -5.21 60.49 -23.08
CA SER A 186 -3.79 60.26 -23.29
C SER A 186 -3.33 58.91 -22.72
N ILE A 187 -2.20 58.41 -23.22
CA ILE A 187 -1.40 57.34 -22.60
C ILE A 187 -0.04 57.96 -22.29
N GLU A 188 0.41 57.89 -21.03
CA GLU A 188 1.60 58.61 -20.58
C GLU A 188 1.58 60.10 -21.00
N SER A 189 2.43 60.52 -21.94
CA SER A 189 2.45 61.86 -22.54
C SER A 189 1.90 61.95 -23.97
N VAL A 190 1.50 60.82 -24.57
CA VAL A 190 0.96 60.73 -25.93
C VAL A 190 -0.54 61.02 -25.91
N THR A 191 -0.97 62.01 -26.69
CA THR A 191 -2.40 62.33 -26.84
C THR A 191 -3.05 61.32 -27.78
N VAL A 192 -4.00 60.53 -27.27
CA VAL A 192 -4.78 59.55 -28.04
C VAL A 192 -5.96 60.23 -28.74
N PHE A 193 -6.67 61.10 -28.02
CA PHE A 193 -7.84 61.78 -28.53
C PHE A 193 -8.05 63.11 -27.81
N GLU A 194 -8.55 64.13 -28.53
CA GLU A 194 -8.80 65.45 -27.96
C GLU A 194 -10.00 66.11 -28.67
N ARG A 195 -10.95 66.68 -27.93
CA ARG A 195 -12.16 67.33 -28.47
C ARG A 195 -12.41 68.68 -27.80
N HIS A 196 -12.53 69.72 -28.62
CA HIS A 196 -12.84 71.09 -28.25
C HIS A 196 -14.05 71.60 -29.05
N GLY A 197 -15.25 71.43 -28.50
CA GLY A 197 -16.48 71.71 -29.25
C GLY A 197 -16.68 70.74 -30.42
N GLU A 198 -16.79 71.29 -31.64
CA GLU A 198 -16.87 70.51 -32.89
C GLU A 198 -15.48 70.05 -33.39
N GLU A 199 -14.39 70.65 -32.91
CA GLU A 199 -13.03 70.31 -33.33
C GLU A 199 -12.54 69.04 -32.62
N THR A 200 -12.03 68.08 -33.37
CA THR A 200 -11.46 66.83 -32.84
C THR A 200 -10.07 66.57 -33.41
N TYR A 201 -9.15 66.16 -32.54
CA TYR A 201 -7.85 65.63 -32.90
C TYR A 201 -7.75 64.16 -32.47
N GLN A 202 -7.12 63.34 -33.31
CA GLN A 202 -6.85 61.92 -33.04
C GLN A 202 -5.34 61.72 -33.11
N GLY A 203 -4.79 60.96 -32.15
CA GLY A 203 -3.37 60.67 -32.06
C GLY A 203 -2.87 59.75 -33.18
N GLU A 204 -1.57 59.82 -33.44
CA GLU A 204 -0.90 58.94 -34.41
C GLU A 204 -1.06 57.46 -34.02
N GLY A 205 -1.61 56.65 -34.93
CA GLY A 205 -1.95 55.23 -34.71
C GLY A 205 -3.42 54.99 -34.30
N TYR A 206 -4.18 56.05 -34.01
CA TYR A 206 -5.59 55.98 -33.60
C TYR A 206 -6.55 56.56 -34.64
N GLU A 207 -6.06 57.01 -35.80
CA GLU A 207 -6.87 57.70 -36.82
C GLU A 207 -8.01 56.83 -37.36
N GLY A 208 -9.25 57.36 -37.27
CA GLY A 208 -10.48 56.66 -37.64
C GLY A 208 -10.92 55.58 -36.65
N ARG A 209 -10.20 55.39 -35.54
CA ARG A 209 -10.46 54.33 -34.53
C ARG A 209 -11.02 54.88 -33.22
N VAL A 210 -10.85 56.17 -32.93
CA VAL A 210 -11.26 56.80 -31.65
C VAL A 210 -12.32 57.90 -31.82
N ASP A 211 -13.28 57.97 -30.89
CA ASP A 211 -14.19 59.12 -30.74
C ASP A 211 -14.77 59.24 -29.31
N VAL A 212 -15.30 60.42 -28.97
CA VAL A 212 -16.05 60.76 -27.74
C VAL A 212 -17.35 61.49 -28.17
N PRO A 213 -18.44 60.79 -28.52
CA PRO A 213 -19.56 61.34 -29.30
C PRO A 213 -20.09 62.71 -28.81
N GLU A 214 -20.23 63.69 -29.70
CA GLU A 214 -20.47 65.12 -29.34
C GLU A 214 -21.66 65.36 -28.39
N GLU A 215 -22.69 64.54 -28.51
CA GLU A 215 -23.91 64.60 -27.71
C GLU A 215 -23.73 64.14 -26.26
N GLU A 216 -22.61 63.50 -25.92
CA GLU A 216 -22.37 62.87 -24.61
C GLU A 216 -21.63 63.77 -23.60
N PRO A 217 -20.58 64.54 -23.97
CA PRO A 217 -19.94 65.49 -23.05
C PRO A 217 -20.88 66.58 -22.53
N ARG A 218 -21.89 66.97 -23.32
CA ARG A 218 -22.97 67.89 -22.89
C ARG A 218 -23.87 67.29 -21.80
N LYS A 219 -23.87 65.97 -21.65
CA LYS A 219 -24.63 65.19 -20.65
C LYS A 219 -23.74 64.65 -19.53
N GLY A 220 -22.46 65.03 -19.50
CA GLY A 220 -21.48 64.61 -18.51
C GLY A 220 -20.69 63.35 -18.84
N ASN A 221 -20.97 62.64 -19.93
CA ASN A 221 -20.19 61.46 -20.33
C ASN A 221 -19.04 61.85 -21.28
N CYS A 222 -17.81 61.57 -20.88
CA CYS A 222 -16.59 61.86 -21.64
C CYS A 222 -15.87 60.59 -22.12
N SER A 223 -16.55 59.44 -22.09
CA SER A 223 -15.99 58.12 -22.41
C SER A 223 -15.42 58.02 -23.83
N LEU A 224 -14.25 57.39 -23.97
CA LEU A 224 -13.60 57.16 -25.27
C LEU A 224 -14.08 55.85 -25.88
N VAL A 225 -14.67 55.91 -27.06
CA VAL A 225 -14.95 54.74 -27.89
C VAL A 225 -13.70 54.44 -28.73
N LEU A 226 -13.10 53.27 -28.54
CA LEU A 226 -11.94 52.79 -29.29
C LEU A 226 -12.32 51.53 -30.08
N CYS A 227 -12.33 51.63 -31.41
CA CYS A 227 -12.76 50.59 -32.33
C CYS A 227 -11.59 49.80 -32.94
N ASN A 228 -11.85 48.53 -33.27
CA ASN A 228 -10.88 47.60 -33.87
C ASN A 228 -9.61 47.50 -33.02
N LEU A 229 -9.74 46.92 -31.82
CA LEU A 229 -8.64 46.73 -30.88
C LEU A 229 -7.48 45.92 -31.47
N THR A 230 -6.26 46.33 -31.20
CA THR A 230 -5.01 45.61 -31.47
C THR A 230 -4.30 45.28 -30.15
N PRO A 231 -3.40 44.27 -30.11
CA PRO A 231 -2.63 43.98 -28.89
C PRO A 231 -1.79 45.17 -28.38
N THR A 232 -1.44 46.11 -29.26
CA THR A 232 -0.72 47.35 -28.95
C THR A 232 -1.57 48.43 -28.26
N ASP A 233 -2.90 48.34 -28.31
CA ASP A 233 -3.77 49.30 -27.61
C ASP A 233 -3.85 49.02 -26.09
N ALA A 234 -3.37 47.86 -25.63
CA ALA A 234 -3.38 47.47 -24.22
C ALA A 234 -2.45 48.37 -23.39
N ALA A 235 -3.03 49.35 -22.71
CA ALA A 235 -2.32 50.41 -22.00
C ALA A 235 -3.14 50.99 -20.84
N LEU A 236 -2.49 51.82 -20.01
CA LEU A 236 -3.16 52.67 -19.03
C LEU A 236 -3.49 54.03 -19.67
N TYR A 237 -4.76 54.23 -19.98
CA TYR A 237 -5.29 55.50 -20.49
C TYR A 237 -5.64 56.42 -19.31
N TRP A 238 -5.49 57.72 -19.49
CA TRP A 238 -6.03 58.72 -18.58
C TRP A 238 -6.78 59.80 -19.34
N SER A 239 -7.84 60.31 -18.73
CA SER A 239 -8.71 61.35 -19.26
C SER A 239 -8.56 62.63 -18.43
N ALA A 240 -8.69 63.78 -19.08
CA ALA A 240 -8.62 65.07 -18.43
C ALA A 240 -9.53 66.12 -19.08
N LYS A 241 -9.96 67.07 -18.26
CA LYS A 241 -10.61 68.31 -18.69
C LYS A 241 -9.58 69.43 -18.73
N ILE A 242 -9.58 70.18 -19.81
CA ILE A 242 -8.73 71.38 -19.95
C ILE A 242 -9.57 72.62 -19.60
N VAL A 243 -9.06 73.46 -18.70
CA VAL A 243 -9.74 74.64 -18.16
C VAL A 243 -8.87 75.88 -18.40
N SER A 244 -9.41 76.89 -19.09
CA SER A 244 -8.76 78.20 -19.19
C SER A 244 -9.19 79.08 -18.01
N ARG A 245 -8.23 79.60 -17.25
CA ARG A 245 -8.51 80.40 -16.03
C ARG A 245 -9.05 81.80 -16.34
N THR A 246 -8.83 82.35 -17.53
CA THR A 246 -9.33 83.68 -17.94
C THR A 246 -9.59 83.77 -19.45
N LYS A 247 -10.67 84.46 -19.85
CA LYS A 247 -10.97 84.75 -21.27
C LYS A 247 -9.81 85.52 -21.92
N GLY A 248 -8.98 84.83 -22.69
CA GLY A 248 -7.88 85.39 -23.48
C GLY A 248 -6.46 85.11 -22.99
N SER A 249 -6.26 84.26 -21.97
CA SER A 249 -4.92 83.77 -21.60
C SER A 249 -4.58 82.44 -22.28
N VAL A 250 -3.28 82.20 -22.48
CA VAL A 250 -2.72 80.96 -23.08
C VAL A 250 -2.49 79.87 -22.03
N GLU A 251 -2.57 80.20 -20.74
CA GLU A 251 -2.39 79.25 -19.64
C GLU A 251 -3.65 78.39 -19.44
N THR A 252 -3.55 77.14 -19.88
CA THR A 252 -4.57 76.10 -19.71
C THR A 252 -4.20 75.16 -18.57
N GLU A 253 -5.06 75.03 -17.59
CA GLU A 253 -4.96 74.04 -16.50
C GLU A 253 -5.53 72.70 -16.96
N THR A 254 -4.82 71.61 -16.71
CA THR A 254 -5.27 70.25 -17.04
C THR A 254 -5.68 69.55 -15.75
N VAL A 255 -6.94 69.13 -15.66
CA VAL A 255 -7.52 68.46 -14.49
C VAL A 255 -7.83 67.01 -14.87
N GLU A 256 -7.13 66.05 -14.26
CA GLU A 256 -7.35 64.62 -14.47
C GLU A 256 -8.75 64.19 -13.98
N ILE A 257 -9.46 63.37 -14.74
CA ILE A 257 -10.84 62.91 -14.44
C ILE A 257 -10.82 61.41 -14.09
N SER A 258 -10.29 60.57 -14.99
CA SER A 258 -10.26 59.12 -14.81
C SER A 258 -9.00 58.45 -15.37
N ARG A 259 -8.72 57.24 -14.86
CA ARG A 259 -7.74 56.29 -15.42
C ARG A 259 -8.45 55.01 -15.82
N VAL A 260 -8.06 54.43 -16.96
CA VAL A 260 -8.64 53.20 -17.49
C VAL A 260 -7.53 52.26 -17.94
N HIS A 261 -7.39 51.11 -17.28
CA HIS A 261 -6.49 50.06 -17.71
C HIS A 261 -7.20 49.19 -18.77
N LEU A 262 -6.76 49.29 -20.03
CA LEU A 262 -7.27 48.46 -21.13
C LEU A 262 -6.40 47.22 -21.31
N SER A 263 -7.04 46.05 -21.42
CA SER A 263 -6.41 44.78 -21.77
C SER A 263 -7.02 44.22 -23.06
N VAL A 264 -6.17 43.67 -23.93
CA VAL A 264 -6.59 43.11 -25.23
C VAL A 264 -6.18 41.65 -25.32
N GLU A 265 -7.16 40.76 -25.47
CA GLU A 265 -6.96 39.32 -25.54
C GLU A 265 -6.87 38.83 -27.00
N VAL A 266 -5.83 38.05 -27.29
CA VAL A 266 -5.67 37.31 -28.56
C VAL A 266 -6.30 35.92 -28.39
N PRO A 267 -7.21 35.48 -29.29
CA PRO A 267 -7.81 34.15 -29.20
C PRO A 267 -6.78 33.03 -29.47
N GLU A 268 -6.74 32.05 -28.57
CA GLU A 268 -5.89 30.85 -28.69
C GLU A 268 -6.75 29.59 -28.92
N PHE A 269 -6.32 28.74 -29.84
CA PHE A 269 -7.02 27.52 -30.25
C PHE A 269 -6.09 26.30 -30.18
N THR A 270 -6.68 25.10 -30.10
CA THR A 270 -5.97 23.82 -30.27
C THR A 270 -6.66 22.99 -31.35
N VAL A 271 -5.88 22.48 -32.30
CA VAL A 271 -6.33 21.62 -33.39
C VAL A 271 -5.52 20.32 -33.33
N SER A 272 -6.20 19.18 -33.51
CA SER A 272 -5.57 17.87 -33.63
C SER A 272 -5.88 17.28 -35.00
N GLY A 273 -4.92 16.56 -35.57
CA GLY A 273 -5.09 15.79 -36.81
C GLY A 273 -4.12 14.63 -36.88
N HIS A 274 -4.39 13.65 -37.73
CA HIS A 274 -3.52 12.48 -37.90
C HIS A 274 -2.56 12.70 -39.08
N VAL A 275 -1.42 11.99 -39.09
CA VAL A 275 -0.50 12.01 -40.26
C VAL A 275 -1.26 11.71 -41.56
N GLY A 276 -1.01 12.51 -42.59
CA GLY A 276 -1.68 12.45 -43.90
C GLY A 276 -3.05 13.13 -43.98
N SER A 277 -3.69 13.52 -42.86
CA SER A 277 -4.98 14.21 -42.89
C SER A 277 -4.86 15.69 -43.28
N THR A 278 -5.98 16.42 -43.30
CA THR A 278 -6.02 17.88 -43.51
C THR A 278 -6.52 18.57 -42.25
N ALA A 279 -5.80 19.57 -41.77
CA ALA A 279 -6.23 20.45 -40.67
C ALA A 279 -6.71 21.80 -41.22
N VAL A 280 -7.62 22.43 -40.48
CA VAL A 280 -8.02 23.83 -40.70
C VAL A 280 -7.70 24.59 -39.42
N LEU A 281 -6.73 25.50 -39.48
CA LEU A 281 -6.35 26.34 -38.34
C LEU A 281 -7.32 27.54 -38.28
N PRO A 282 -8.13 27.70 -37.22
CA PRO A 282 -9.14 28.75 -37.13
C PRO A 282 -8.53 30.17 -37.10
N CYS A 283 -9.08 31.08 -37.90
CA CYS A 283 -8.79 32.52 -37.87
C CYS A 283 -9.99 33.28 -38.42
N ALA A 284 -10.43 34.34 -37.73
CA ALA A 284 -11.56 35.17 -38.15
C ALA A 284 -11.26 36.66 -37.94
N LEU A 285 -11.62 37.47 -38.93
CA LEU A 285 -11.57 38.92 -38.94
C LEU A 285 -12.99 39.45 -38.66
N GLN A 286 -13.16 40.26 -37.62
CA GLN A 286 -14.49 40.69 -37.15
C GLN A 286 -15.14 41.83 -37.97
N THR A 287 -14.59 42.20 -39.13
CA THR A 287 -15.05 43.35 -39.94
C THR A 287 -15.19 42.99 -41.41
N GLU A 288 -16.28 43.46 -42.05
CA GLU A 288 -16.46 43.37 -43.50
C GLU A 288 -15.54 44.36 -44.21
N PHE A 289 -14.74 43.87 -45.18
CA PHE A 289 -13.79 44.70 -45.91
C PHE A 289 -14.26 45.01 -47.33
N THR A 290 -14.04 46.24 -47.78
CA THR A 290 -14.29 46.67 -49.17
C THR A 290 -13.19 46.21 -50.15
N GLY A 291 -12.43 45.16 -49.80
CA GLY A 291 -11.30 44.61 -50.54
C GLY A 291 -10.65 43.44 -49.78
N THR A 292 -9.81 42.66 -50.45
CA THR A 292 -9.13 41.50 -49.84
C THR A 292 -8.07 41.93 -48.82
N PRO A 293 -8.17 41.56 -47.53
CA PRO A 293 -7.13 41.88 -46.54
C PRO A 293 -5.84 41.09 -46.82
N HIS A 294 -4.70 41.70 -46.50
CA HIS A 294 -3.39 41.06 -46.53
C HIS A 294 -3.20 40.27 -45.23
N ILE A 295 -3.04 38.95 -45.34
CA ILE A 295 -2.90 38.05 -44.18
C ILE A 295 -1.63 37.21 -44.28
N ILE A 296 -1.10 36.85 -43.11
CA ILE A 296 0.10 36.03 -42.95
C ILE A 296 -0.10 35.02 -41.82
N TRP A 297 0.51 33.85 -41.96
CA TRP A 297 0.56 32.78 -40.97
C TRP A 297 2.02 32.37 -40.76
N GLU A 298 2.47 32.31 -39.51
CA GLU A 298 3.89 32.08 -39.18
C GLU A 298 4.08 31.12 -38.00
N ILE A 299 5.29 30.56 -37.90
CA ILE A 299 5.80 29.78 -36.76
C ILE A 299 7.16 30.37 -36.37
N LYS A 300 7.34 30.85 -35.14
CA LYS A 300 8.66 31.32 -34.61
C LYS A 300 9.42 32.32 -35.53
N SER A 301 8.69 33.13 -36.30
CA SER A 301 9.18 34.08 -37.33
C SER A 301 9.56 33.48 -38.70
N GLU A 302 9.13 32.26 -39.00
CA GLU A 302 9.13 31.69 -40.36
C GLU A 302 7.71 31.76 -40.95
N THR A 303 7.57 32.38 -42.12
CA THR A 303 6.30 32.50 -42.84
C THR A 303 5.86 31.15 -43.41
N VAL A 304 4.77 30.58 -42.90
CA VAL A 304 4.13 29.36 -43.41
C VAL A 304 3.31 29.67 -44.65
N PHE A 305 2.53 30.75 -44.61
CA PHE A 305 1.65 31.16 -45.69
C PHE A 305 1.39 32.67 -45.66
N GLU A 306 1.36 33.31 -46.82
CA GLU A 306 1.01 34.73 -46.96
C GLU A 306 0.07 34.89 -48.16
N ARG A 307 -0.96 35.74 -48.04
CA ARG A 307 -1.84 36.12 -49.15
C ARG A 307 -2.08 37.63 -49.19
N ARG A 308 -1.92 38.19 -50.39
CA ARG A 308 -2.10 39.61 -50.71
C ARG A 308 -2.97 39.75 -51.97
N GLY A 309 -4.29 39.60 -51.80
CA GLY A 309 -5.22 39.47 -52.93
C GLY A 309 -5.04 38.13 -53.66
N GLU A 310 -4.81 38.18 -54.96
CA GLU A 310 -4.51 36.98 -55.78
C GLU A 310 -3.09 36.44 -55.55
N GLU A 311 -2.15 37.27 -55.08
CA GLU A 311 -0.76 36.86 -54.81
C GLU A 311 -0.69 36.01 -53.53
N THR A 312 0.00 34.86 -53.61
CA THR A 312 0.25 33.98 -52.45
C THR A 312 1.69 33.52 -52.38
N TYR A 313 2.23 33.45 -51.17
CA TYR A 313 3.51 32.81 -50.85
C TYR A 313 3.28 31.62 -49.89
N GLN A 314 4.11 30.59 -50.01
CA GLN A 314 4.10 29.40 -49.16
C GLN A 314 5.52 29.15 -48.67
N GLY A 315 5.68 28.89 -47.38
CA GLY A 315 6.98 28.65 -46.74
C GLY A 315 7.63 27.33 -47.14
N GLU A 316 8.93 27.23 -46.89
CA GLU A 316 9.72 26.02 -47.18
C GLU A 316 9.14 24.79 -46.44
N GLY A 317 8.86 23.72 -47.18
CA GLY A 317 8.25 22.49 -46.66
C GLY A 317 6.72 22.47 -46.59
N TYR A 318 6.05 23.58 -46.93
CA TYR A 318 4.59 23.73 -46.98
C TYR A 318 4.03 23.81 -48.41
N GLU A 319 4.88 23.75 -49.44
CA GLU A 319 4.53 23.98 -50.84
C GLU A 319 3.45 23.00 -51.35
N GLY A 320 2.38 23.56 -51.91
CA GLY A 320 1.21 22.82 -52.39
C GLY A 320 0.30 22.28 -51.28
N ARG A 321 0.63 22.48 -50.01
CA ARG A 321 -0.14 21.96 -48.86
C ARG A 321 -1.04 23.02 -48.20
N VAL A 322 -0.60 24.27 -48.19
CA VAL A 322 -1.27 25.39 -47.48
C VAL A 322 -2.09 26.29 -48.40
N ASP A 323 -3.23 26.80 -47.90
CA ASP A 323 -4.04 27.84 -48.55
C ASP A 323 -5.02 28.51 -47.55
N VAL A 324 -5.33 29.81 -47.74
CA VAL A 324 -6.40 30.56 -47.02
C VAL A 324 -7.44 31.05 -48.05
N PRO A 325 -8.49 30.28 -48.37
CA PRO A 325 -9.33 30.50 -49.56
C PRO A 325 -9.85 31.94 -49.70
N GLU A 326 -9.62 32.57 -50.86
CA GLU A 326 -9.90 34.01 -51.05
C GLU A 326 -11.38 34.37 -50.86
N GLU A 327 -12.30 33.54 -51.35
CA GLU A 327 -13.74 33.77 -51.19
C GLU A 327 -14.22 33.64 -49.74
N GLU A 328 -13.47 32.92 -48.88
CA GLU A 328 -13.72 32.86 -47.44
C GLU A 328 -13.06 34.07 -46.74
N LEU A 329 -11.87 34.47 -47.18
CA LEU A 329 -11.17 35.66 -46.68
C LEU A 329 -11.95 36.96 -46.92
N ARG A 330 -12.64 37.08 -48.06
CA ARG A 330 -13.58 38.18 -48.36
C ARG A 330 -14.78 38.23 -47.39
N LYS A 331 -15.17 37.10 -46.80
CA LYS A 331 -16.21 36.99 -45.76
C LYS A 331 -15.65 37.14 -44.34
N GLY A 332 -14.36 37.46 -44.21
CA GLY A 332 -13.66 37.59 -42.93
C GLY A 332 -13.05 36.30 -42.38
N ASN A 333 -13.12 35.16 -43.09
CA ASN A 333 -12.54 33.90 -42.62
C ASN A 333 -11.09 33.74 -43.13
N CYS A 334 -10.11 33.89 -42.24
CA CYS A 334 -8.68 33.83 -42.54
C CYS A 334 -8.02 32.48 -42.20
N SER A 335 -8.82 31.44 -41.99
CA SER A 335 -8.35 30.11 -41.62
C SER A 335 -7.38 29.46 -42.61
N LEU A 336 -6.28 28.91 -42.09
CA LEU A 336 -5.30 28.17 -42.89
C LEU A 336 -5.72 26.72 -43.08
N VAL A 337 -5.91 26.31 -44.33
CA VAL A 337 -6.12 24.91 -44.72
C VAL A 337 -4.75 24.27 -44.97
N LEU A 338 -4.30 23.40 -44.08
CA LEU A 338 -3.04 22.65 -44.17
C LEU A 338 -3.33 21.18 -44.49
N ARG A 339 -2.95 20.75 -45.70
CA ARG A 339 -3.19 19.40 -46.24
C ARG A 339 -1.99 18.47 -46.02
N ASN A 340 -2.25 17.16 -45.95
CA ASN A 340 -1.23 16.12 -45.84
C ASN A 340 -0.25 16.37 -44.66
N LEU A 341 -0.79 16.31 -43.44
CA LEU A 341 -0.05 16.56 -42.20
C LEU A 341 1.16 15.64 -42.03
N LYS A 342 2.27 16.22 -41.59
CA LYS A 342 3.53 15.55 -41.21
C LYS A 342 3.75 15.71 -39.70
N PRO A 343 4.47 14.80 -39.01
CA PRO A 343 4.82 14.99 -37.59
C PRO A 343 5.57 16.30 -37.31
N THR A 344 6.32 16.81 -38.28
CA THR A 344 7.04 18.09 -38.21
C THR A 344 6.14 19.32 -38.25
N ASP A 345 4.89 19.20 -38.69
CA ASP A 345 3.95 20.32 -38.75
C ASP A 345 3.37 20.65 -37.36
N ALA A 346 3.61 19.82 -36.34
CA ALA A 346 3.14 20.04 -34.98
C ALA A 346 3.86 21.24 -34.33
N ALA A 347 3.16 22.38 -34.25
CA ALA A 347 3.73 23.65 -33.83
C ALA A 347 2.66 24.61 -33.26
N LEU A 348 3.12 25.70 -32.66
CA LEU A 348 2.30 26.88 -32.40
C LEU A 348 2.37 27.81 -33.62
N TYR A 349 1.26 27.90 -34.34
CA TYR A 349 1.06 28.83 -35.44
C TYR A 349 0.45 30.12 -34.91
N TRP A 350 0.78 31.25 -35.50
CA TRP A 350 0.05 32.50 -35.29
C TRP A 350 -0.31 33.13 -36.62
N SER A 351 -1.47 33.79 -36.64
CA SER A 351 -2.03 34.46 -37.81
C SER A 351 -2.04 35.96 -37.58
N ALA A 352 -1.70 36.75 -38.59
CA ALA A 352 -1.76 38.21 -38.52
C ALA A 352 -2.30 38.86 -39.80
N LYS A 353 -2.78 40.09 -39.65
CA LYS A 353 -3.17 40.99 -40.74
C LYS A 353 -2.10 42.05 -40.91
N ILE A 354 -1.73 42.33 -42.16
CA ILE A 354 -0.83 43.43 -42.50
C ILE A 354 -1.68 44.65 -42.90
N VAL A 355 -1.42 45.78 -42.23
CA VAL A 355 -2.14 47.06 -42.39
C VAL A 355 -1.15 48.13 -42.84
N SER A 356 -1.48 48.89 -43.88
CA SER A 356 -0.69 50.06 -44.29
C SER A 356 -1.29 51.32 -43.67
N ARG A 357 -0.48 52.09 -42.92
CA ARG A 357 -0.97 53.25 -42.15
C ARG A 357 -1.41 54.43 -43.04
N THR A 358 -0.88 54.60 -44.25
CA THR A 358 -1.35 55.63 -45.19
C THR A 358 -1.27 55.17 -46.65
N LYS A 359 -2.05 55.79 -47.55
CA LYS A 359 -1.97 55.59 -49.01
C LYS A 359 -0.62 56.03 -49.66
N ARG A 360 0.41 56.36 -48.86
CA ARG A 360 1.68 56.94 -49.35
C ARG A 360 2.94 56.53 -48.59
N SER A 361 2.86 55.75 -47.51
CA SER A 361 4.02 55.28 -46.73
C SER A 361 4.31 53.79 -46.95
N VAL A 362 5.57 53.38 -46.71
CA VAL A 362 6.06 52.00 -46.84
C VAL A 362 5.93 51.21 -45.53
N GLU A 363 5.72 51.91 -44.40
CA GLU A 363 5.51 51.26 -43.11
C GLU A 363 4.20 50.45 -43.11
N THR A 364 4.38 49.17 -42.81
CA THR A 364 3.34 48.16 -42.68
C THR A 364 3.34 47.70 -41.23
N GLU A 365 2.14 47.63 -40.66
CA GLU A 365 1.91 47.21 -39.28
C GLU A 365 1.30 45.81 -39.30
N THR A 366 1.90 44.90 -38.53
CA THR A 366 1.45 43.52 -38.41
C THR A 366 0.62 43.36 -37.14
N VAL A 367 -0.66 43.07 -37.30
CA VAL A 367 -1.62 42.92 -36.20
C VAL A 367 -1.91 41.43 -36.00
N GLU A 368 -1.48 40.87 -34.87
CA GLU A 368 -1.78 39.48 -34.47
C GLU A 368 -3.29 39.27 -34.29
N ILE A 369 -3.86 38.26 -34.96
CA ILE A 369 -5.29 37.93 -34.96
C ILE A 369 -5.60 36.74 -34.05
N SER A 370 -4.77 35.69 -34.08
CA SER A 370 -5.03 34.43 -33.36
C SER A 370 -3.78 33.55 -33.26
N ARG A 371 -3.81 32.61 -32.31
CA ARG A 371 -2.81 31.56 -32.14
C ARG A 371 -3.47 30.19 -32.21
N VAL A 372 -2.82 29.23 -32.87
CA VAL A 372 -3.31 27.86 -33.00
C VAL A 372 -2.19 26.87 -32.70
N TYR A 373 -2.36 26.08 -31.63
CA TYR A 373 -1.51 24.93 -31.37
C TYR A 373 -2.02 23.74 -32.19
N LEU A 374 -1.22 23.28 -33.15
CA LEU A 374 -1.48 22.08 -33.93
C LEU A 374 -0.75 20.89 -33.32
N SER A 375 -1.49 19.86 -32.90
CA SER A 375 -0.94 18.54 -32.61
C SER A 375 -1.15 17.62 -33.83
N VAL A 376 -0.09 16.87 -34.18
CA VAL A 376 -0.15 15.84 -35.21
C VAL A 376 0.05 14.48 -34.54
N GLU A 377 -0.99 13.66 -34.55
CA GLU A 377 -0.96 12.30 -34.04
C GLU A 377 -0.43 11.35 -35.12
N ASP A 378 0.63 10.62 -34.79
CA ASP A 378 1.15 9.53 -35.62
C ASP A 378 0.82 8.19 -34.95
N PRO A 379 -0.17 7.42 -35.47
CA PRO A 379 -0.49 6.08 -34.97
C PRO A 379 0.70 5.11 -35.01
N LEU A 380 1.70 5.35 -35.87
CA LEU A 380 2.90 4.52 -36.03
C LEU A 380 4.02 4.91 -35.06
N SER A 381 3.91 6.05 -34.35
CA SER A 381 4.90 6.52 -33.39
C SER A 381 4.81 5.81 -32.03
N ALA A 382 3.62 5.30 -31.67
CA ALA A 382 3.41 4.49 -30.48
C ALA A 382 3.89 3.06 -30.74
N VAL A 383 5.17 2.78 -30.42
CA VAL A 383 5.72 1.42 -30.47
C VAL A 383 4.86 0.49 -29.59
N PRO A 384 4.18 -0.52 -30.14
CA PRO A 384 3.32 -1.41 -29.36
C PRO A 384 4.11 -2.15 -28.28
N GLU A 385 3.58 -2.12 -27.06
CA GLU A 385 4.14 -2.81 -25.89
C GLU A 385 3.34 -4.07 -25.57
N PHE A 386 4.03 -5.21 -25.47
CA PHE A 386 3.46 -6.52 -25.16
C PHE A 386 4.06 -7.08 -23.86
N THR A 387 3.32 -7.97 -23.19
CA THR A 387 3.85 -8.79 -22.09
C THR A 387 3.63 -10.26 -22.43
N VAL A 388 4.69 -11.05 -22.36
CA VAL A 388 4.70 -12.50 -22.60
C VAL A 388 5.20 -13.18 -21.35
N SER A 389 4.49 -14.22 -20.90
CA SER A 389 4.96 -15.11 -19.84
C SER A 389 5.22 -16.49 -20.40
N GLY A 390 6.21 -17.18 -19.81
CA GLY A 390 6.53 -18.56 -20.12
C GLY A 390 7.20 -19.25 -18.95
N HIS A 391 7.19 -20.58 -18.92
CA HIS A 391 7.87 -21.37 -17.91
C HIS A 391 9.27 -21.79 -18.39
N VAL A 392 10.20 -22.07 -17.48
CA VAL A 392 11.52 -22.60 -17.85
C VAL A 392 11.39 -23.82 -18.77
N GLY A 393 12.21 -23.85 -19.83
CA GLY A 393 12.23 -24.91 -20.85
C GLY A 393 11.19 -24.73 -21.96
N SER A 394 10.13 -23.93 -21.76
CA SER A 394 9.12 -23.69 -22.80
C SER A 394 9.65 -22.82 -23.95
N THR A 395 8.82 -22.60 -24.98
CA THR A 395 9.11 -21.68 -26.09
C THR A 395 8.21 -20.45 -25.99
N ALA A 396 8.79 -19.26 -26.05
CA ALA A 396 8.06 -18.00 -26.19
C ALA A 396 8.07 -17.52 -27.64
N VAL A 397 7.01 -16.82 -28.06
CA VAL A 397 6.96 -16.07 -29.32
C VAL A 397 6.73 -14.61 -28.95
N LEU A 398 7.72 -13.74 -29.22
CA LEU A 398 7.68 -12.32 -28.88
C LEU A 398 7.02 -11.54 -30.03
N PRO A 399 5.84 -10.92 -29.86
CA PRO A 399 5.09 -10.34 -30.97
C PRO A 399 5.81 -9.18 -31.67
N CYS A 400 5.79 -9.19 -33.00
CA CYS A 400 6.31 -8.12 -33.86
C CYS A 400 5.64 -8.22 -35.23
N GLU A 401 5.10 -7.12 -35.74
CA GLU A 401 4.43 -7.07 -37.04
C GLU A 401 4.75 -5.77 -37.79
N LEU A 402 5.07 -5.88 -39.07
CA LEU A 402 5.49 -4.76 -39.91
C LEU A 402 4.29 -4.01 -40.50
N GLN A 403 4.11 -2.76 -40.06
CA GLN A 403 3.04 -1.85 -40.50
C GLN A 403 3.21 -1.28 -41.93
N THR A 404 4.06 -1.88 -42.76
CA THR A 404 4.44 -1.35 -44.10
C THR A 404 4.54 -2.48 -45.11
N GLU A 405 4.13 -2.24 -46.37
CA GLU A 405 4.33 -3.21 -47.46
C GLU A 405 5.77 -3.76 -47.51
N VAL A 406 5.87 -5.08 -47.63
CA VAL A 406 7.14 -5.82 -47.57
C VAL A 406 7.60 -6.18 -48.98
N THR A 407 8.69 -5.56 -49.43
CA THR A 407 9.35 -5.90 -50.71
C THR A 407 10.67 -6.63 -50.45
N GLY A 408 10.69 -7.95 -50.65
CA GLY A 408 11.84 -8.83 -50.30
C GLY A 408 11.87 -9.20 -48.81
N THR A 409 12.99 -9.71 -48.31
CA THR A 409 13.18 -10.05 -46.89
C THR A 409 13.71 -8.82 -46.13
N PRO A 410 12.96 -8.19 -45.19
CA PRO A 410 13.42 -7.04 -44.41
C PRO A 410 14.60 -7.36 -43.48
N HIS A 411 15.45 -6.36 -43.23
CA HIS A 411 16.48 -6.43 -42.18
C HIS A 411 15.85 -6.15 -40.83
N ILE A 412 15.80 -7.16 -39.97
CA ILE A 412 15.20 -7.10 -38.62
C ILE A 412 16.28 -7.33 -37.55
N ILE A 413 16.17 -6.59 -36.46
CA ILE A 413 17.03 -6.75 -35.28
C ILE A 413 16.19 -6.75 -33.99
N TRP A 414 16.51 -7.67 -33.09
CA TRP A 414 15.95 -7.78 -31.74
C TRP A 414 17.05 -7.53 -30.72
N LYS A 415 16.79 -6.65 -29.75
CA LYS A 415 17.76 -6.22 -28.73
C LYS A 415 17.20 -6.25 -27.32
N ILE A 416 18.07 -6.51 -26.35
CA ILE A 416 17.86 -6.17 -24.94
C ILE A 416 18.82 -5.03 -24.60
N LYS A 417 18.29 -3.88 -24.16
CA LYS A 417 19.06 -2.64 -23.94
C LYS A 417 19.88 -2.24 -25.20
N SER A 418 21.17 -2.58 -25.24
CA SER A 418 22.10 -2.33 -26.35
C SER A 418 22.62 -3.62 -27.01
N GLU A 419 22.40 -4.78 -26.40
CA GLU A 419 22.89 -6.09 -26.84
C GLU A 419 21.94 -6.68 -27.89
N THR A 420 22.49 -7.20 -28.99
CA THR A 420 21.72 -7.89 -30.03
C THR A 420 21.43 -9.33 -29.60
N VAL A 421 20.15 -9.68 -29.49
CA VAL A 421 19.69 -11.05 -29.24
C VAL A 421 19.61 -11.84 -30.54
N PHE A 422 19.06 -11.21 -31.58
CA PHE A 422 18.92 -11.80 -32.91
C PHE A 422 18.95 -10.70 -33.97
N GLU A 423 19.55 -11.00 -35.11
CA GLU A 423 19.57 -10.13 -36.28
C GLU A 423 19.48 -10.97 -37.55
N ARG A 424 18.66 -10.53 -38.51
CA ARG A 424 18.50 -11.19 -39.82
C ARG A 424 18.61 -10.19 -40.95
N LEU A 425 19.55 -10.43 -41.86
CA LEU A 425 19.80 -9.65 -43.07
C LEU A 425 19.71 -10.58 -44.29
N GLY A 426 18.48 -10.77 -44.80
CA GLY A 426 18.21 -11.77 -45.84
C GLY A 426 18.41 -13.20 -45.31
N GLU A 427 19.33 -13.94 -45.93
CA GLU A 427 19.72 -15.30 -45.51
C GLU A 427 20.74 -15.29 -44.34
N GLU A 428 21.43 -14.16 -44.09
CA GLU A 428 22.40 -14.06 -42.99
C GLU A 428 21.67 -13.87 -41.65
N ILE A 429 21.94 -14.77 -40.71
CA ILE A 429 21.44 -14.70 -39.33
C ILE A 429 22.60 -14.54 -38.34
N TYR A 430 22.38 -13.70 -37.33
CA TYR A 430 23.24 -13.58 -36.16
C TYR A 430 22.40 -13.82 -34.90
N GLN A 431 22.95 -14.60 -33.98
CA GLN A 431 22.36 -14.92 -32.67
C GLN A 431 23.34 -14.40 -31.61
N GLY A 432 22.81 -13.70 -30.60
CA GLY A 432 23.58 -13.14 -29.50
C GLY A 432 24.10 -14.22 -28.54
N GLU A 433 25.09 -13.85 -27.73
CA GLU A 433 25.69 -14.76 -26.75
C GLU A 433 24.63 -15.24 -25.72
N GLY A 434 24.52 -16.56 -25.54
CA GLY A 434 23.51 -17.22 -24.70
C GLY A 434 22.19 -17.56 -25.42
N TYR A 435 22.04 -17.12 -26.66
CA TYR A 435 20.86 -17.37 -27.51
C TYR A 435 21.16 -18.30 -28.70
N GLU A 436 22.40 -18.79 -28.85
CA GLU A 436 22.81 -19.62 -29.97
C GLU A 436 21.98 -20.92 -30.07
N GLY A 437 21.43 -21.19 -31.25
CA GLY A 437 20.52 -22.30 -31.51
C GLY A 437 19.14 -22.19 -30.84
N ARG A 438 18.84 -21.09 -30.14
CA ARG A 438 17.60 -20.91 -29.36
C ARG A 438 16.65 -19.85 -29.95
N VAL A 439 17.12 -18.96 -30.82
CA VAL A 439 16.30 -17.87 -31.38
C VAL A 439 16.20 -17.90 -32.90
N ASP A 440 15.02 -17.63 -33.45
CA ASP A 440 14.81 -17.38 -34.88
C ASP A 440 13.67 -16.39 -35.14
N VAL A 441 13.70 -15.73 -36.28
CA VAL A 441 12.56 -15.05 -36.89
C VAL A 441 12.33 -15.73 -38.25
N PRO A 442 11.33 -16.63 -38.37
CA PRO A 442 11.15 -17.47 -39.55
C PRO A 442 10.97 -16.67 -40.83
N GLU A 443 11.77 -16.98 -41.86
CA GLU A 443 11.84 -16.12 -43.06
C GLU A 443 10.52 -16.05 -43.84
N GLU A 444 9.82 -17.17 -43.99
CA GLU A 444 8.56 -17.22 -44.73
C GLU A 444 7.43 -16.45 -44.02
N GLU A 445 7.52 -16.27 -42.70
CA GLU A 445 6.62 -15.41 -41.93
C GLU A 445 7.06 -13.94 -42.02
N LEU A 446 8.36 -13.68 -41.99
CA LEU A 446 8.93 -12.34 -42.14
C LEU A 446 8.63 -11.72 -43.52
N ARG A 447 8.62 -12.53 -44.59
CA ARG A 447 8.17 -12.10 -45.93
C ARG A 447 6.69 -11.71 -45.98
N LYS A 448 5.86 -12.23 -45.06
CA LYS A 448 4.44 -11.84 -44.90
C LYS A 448 4.26 -10.63 -43.97
N GLY A 449 5.33 -10.15 -43.33
CA GLY A 449 5.30 -9.02 -42.38
C GLY A 449 5.39 -9.41 -40.90
N ASN A 450 5.36 -10.70 -40.56
CA ASN A 450 5.48 -11.18 -39.19
C ASN A 450 6.95 -11.30 -38.77
N CYS A 451 7.42 -10.39 -37.92
CA CYS A 451 8.80 -10.30 -37.44
C CYS A 451 9.00 -10.87 -36.02
N ALA A 452 8.05 -11.68 -35.54
CA ALA A 452 8.07 -12.23 -34.18
C ALA A 452 9.30 -13.09 -33.91
N LEU A 453 9.93 -12.89 -32.74
CA LEU A 453 11.07 -13.69 -32.30
C LEU A 453 10.55 -14.96 -31.62
N VAL A 454 10.87 -16.12 -32.19
CA VAL A 454 10.70 -17.41 -31.53
C VAL A 454 11.92 -17.66 -30.65
N LEU A 455 11.71 -17.86 -29.34
CA LEU A 455 12.75 -18.12 -28.35
C LEU A 455 12.47 -19.44 -27.63
N HIS A 456 13.31 -20.44 -27.88
CA HIS A 456 13.20 -21.80 -27.37
C HIS A 456 13.96 -22.03 -26.04
N ASN A 457 13.52 -23.04 -25.28
CA ASN A 457 14.16 -23.52 -24.06
C ASN A 457 14.40 -22.37 -23.05
N LEU A 458 13.34 -21.67 -22.65
CA LEU A 458 13.43 -20.49 -21.78
C LEU A 458 14.25 -20.76 -20.50
N THR A 459 15.02 -19.77 -20.09
CA THR A 459 15.83 -19.76 -18.88
C THR A 459 15.47 -18.55 -18.02
N PRO A 460 15.70 -18.56 -16.69
CA PRO A 460 15.42 -17.39 -15.85
C PRO A 460 16.17 -16.12 -16.24
N THR A 461 17.27 -16.23 -16.99
CA THR A 461 18.06 -15.09 -17.49
C THR A 461 17.49 -14.44 -18.76
N ASP A 462 16.58 -15.12 -19.47
CA ASP A 462 15.94 -14.54 -20.66
C ASP A 462 14.86 -13.50 -20.29
N ALA A 463 14.46 -13.40 -19.02
CA ALA A 463 13.43 -12.47 -18.56
C ALA A 463 13.90 -10.99 -18.69
N ALA A 464 13.42 -10.29 -19.72
CA ALA A 464 13.95 -8.98 -20.12
C ALA A 464 12.95 -8.10 -20.89
N ASP A 465 13.35 -6.85 -21.15
CA ASP A 465 12.69 -5.85 -22.02
C ASP A 465 13.31 -5.93 -23.42
N TYR A 466 12.68 -6.72 -24.29
CA TYR A 466 13.06 -6.95 -25.68
C TYR A 466 12.52 -5.84 -26.58
N ARG A 467 13.29 -5.45 -27.60
CA ARG A 467 12.93 -4.39 -28.53
C ARG A 467 13.26 -4.83 -29.96
N SER A 468 12.27 -4.78 -30.83
CA SER A 468 12.45 -5.08 -32.25
C SER A 468 12.56 -3.80 -33.08
N ALA A 469 13.36 -3.84 -34.13
CA ALA A 469 13.49 -2.75 -35.10
C ALA A 469 13.74 -3.27 -36.53
N LYS A 470 13.28 -2.50 -37.51
CA LYS A 470 13.61 -2.65 -38.93
C LYS A 470 14.74 -1.69 -39.26
N ILE A 471 15.75 -2.17 -39.97
CA ILE A 471 16.84 -1.35 -40.48
C ILE A 471 16.55 -1.01 -41.94
N VAL A 472 16.67 0.27 -42.30
CA VAL A 472 16.40 0.78 -43.65
C VAL A 472 17.58 1.63 -44.13
N SER A 473 18.19 1.26 -45.25
CA SER A 473 19.16 2.12 -45.94
C SER A 473 18.41 3.13 -46.81
N ARG A 474 18.71 4.43 -46.64
CA ARG A 474 18.01 5.51 -47.37
C ARG A 474 18.35 5.57 -48.86
N THR A 475 19.49 5.02 -49.28
CA THR A 475 19.94 5.03 -50.69
C THR A 475 20.83 3.82 -50.99
N LYS A 476 20.68 3.21 -52.17
CA LYS A 476 21.57 2.12 -52.65
C LYS A 476 23.03 2.60 -52.65
N GLY A 477 23.80 2.17 -51.65
CA GLY A 477 25.23 2.46 -51.52
C GLY A 477 25.63 3.46 -50.44
N SER A 478 24.72 3.93 -49.57
CA SER A 478 25.07 4.77 -48.41
C SER A 478 25.23 3.97 -47.11
N VAL A 479 26.02 4.51 -46.19
CA VAL A 479 26.32 3.94 -44.86
C VAL A 479 25.29 4.38 -43.81
N GLU A 480 24.43 5.35 -44.12
CA GLU A 480 23.41 5.86 -43.19
C GLU A 480 22.17 4.94 -43.17
N THR A 481 22.12 4.10 -42.15
CA THR A 481 20.99 3.21 -41.85
C THR A 481 20.03 3.86 -40.84
N GLU A 482 18.77 4.01 -41.22
CA GLU A 482 17.68 4.42 -40.34
C GLU A 482 17.14 3.22 -39.57
N THR A 483 16.91 3.38 -38.26
CA THR A 483 16.39 2.32 -37.37
C THR A 483 14.96 2.66 -36.97
N ILE A 484 14.00 1.92 -37.52
CA ILE A 484 12.57 2.07 -37.25
C ILE A 484 12.19 1.05 -36.17
N LYS A 485 11.78 1.51 -34.98
CA LYS A 485 11.32 0.64 -33.89
C LYS A 485 9.98 0.02 -34.27
N ILE A 486 9.80 -1.28 -34.02
CA ILE A 486 8.56 -2.00 -34.41
C ILE A 486 7.75 -2.40 -33.17
N SER A 487 8.36 -3.00 -32.16
CA SER A 487 7.67 -3.44 -30.94
C SER A 487 8.58 -3.46 -29.72
N ARG A 488 7.96 -3.52 -28.54
CA ARG A 488 8.60 -3.75 -27.25
C ARG A 488 7.90 -4.89 -26.55
N VAL A 489 8.65 -5.87 -26.06
CA VAL A 489 8.09 -7.07 -25.42
C VAL A 489 8.75 -7.31 -24.07
N TYR A 490 7.96 -7.29 -23.01
CA TYR A 490 8.38 -7.69 -21.68
C TYR A 490 8.19 -9.20 -21.55
N LEU A 491 9.29 -9.95 -21.44
CA LEU A 491 9.25 -11.40 -21.19
C LEU A 491 9.48 -11.68 -19.70
N SER A 492 8.57 -12.42 -19.07
CA SER A 492 8.74 -12.98 -17.73
C SER A 492 8.89 -14.51 -17.80
N VAL A 493 9.91 -15.05 -17.15
CA VAL A 493 10.14 -16.50 -17.09
C VAL A 493 9.89 -17.00 -15.67
N GLU A 494 8.93 -17.90 -15.52
CA GLU A 494 8.54 -18.50 -14.24
C GLU A 494 9.26 -19.83 -14.00
N VAL A 495 9.79 -20.01 -12.78
CA VAL A 495 10.35 -21.29 -12.31
C VAL A 495 9.25 -22.02 -11.53
N PRO A 496 8.84 -23.24 -11.93
CA PRO A 496 7.91 -24.06 -11.15
C PRO A 496 8.34 -24.25 -9.69
N GLU A 497 7.44 -23.93 -8.77
CA GLU A 497 7.60 -24.14 -7.33
C GLU A 497 6.59 -25.18 -6.83
N PHE A 498 7.06 -26.14 -6.04
CA PHE A 498 6.25 -27.25 -5.52
C PHE A 498 6.39 -27.37 -4.00
N THR A 499 5.40 -27.99 -3.37
CA THR A 499 5.45 -28.37 -1.95
C THR A 499 5.19 -29.87 -1.84
N VAL A 500 6.09 -30.59 -1.19
CA VAL A 500 5.99 -32.04 -0.93
C VAL A 500 6.06 -32.24 0.58
N SER A 501 5.15 -33.04 1.12
CA SER A 501 5.18 -33.49 2.51
C SER A 501 5.43 -34.99 2.58
N GLY A 502 6.30 -35.42 3.49
CA GLY A 502 6.54 -36.83 3.78
C GLY A 502 6.63 -37.10 5.28
N HIS A 503 6.54 -38.37 5.66
CA HIS A 503 6.77 -38.80 7.04
C HIS A 503 8.17 -39.38 7.21
N VAL A 504 8.74 -39.34 8.42
CA VAL A 504 10.02 -40.00 8.71
C VAL A 504 10.01 -41.47 8.26
N GLY A 505 11.08 -41.87 7.57
CA GLY A 505 11.26 -43.21 7.00
C GLY A 505 10.55 -43.45 5.67
N SER A 506 9.66 -42.56 5.21
CA SER A 506 9.02 -42.70 3.90
C SER A 506 9.96 -42.31 2.74
N THR A 507 9.49 -42.46 1.50
CA THR A 507 10.19 -41.99 0.28
C THR A 507 9.41 -40.83 -0.33
N ALA A 508 10.09 -39.71 -0.59
CA ALA A 508 9.55 -38.59 -1.35
C ALA A 508 10.04 -38.67 -2.82
N VAL A 509 9.21 -38.18 -3.73
CA VAL A 509 9.60 -37.86 -5.11
C VAL A 509 9.44 -36.35 -5.28
N LEU A 510 10.55 -35.65 -5.44
CA LEU A 510 10.56 -34.20 -5.63
C LEU A 510 10.43 -33.89 -7.13
N PRO A 511 9.34 -33.23 -7.57
CA PRO A 511 9.02 -33.10 -8.99
C PRO A 511 9.99 -32.18 -9.75
N CYS A 512 10.37 -32.63 -10.95
CA CYS A 512 11.15 -31.88 -11.92
C CYS A 512 10.88 -32.45 -13.32
N GLU A 513 10.60 -31.59 -14.30
CA GLU A 513 10.33 -31.99 -15.68
C GLU A 513 11.00 -31.02 -16.67
N LEU A 514 11.59 -31.57 -17.72
CA LEU A 514 12.25 -30.84 -18.81
C LEU A 514 11.28 -30.66 -19.98
N GLN A 515 10.80 -29.43 -20.18
CA GLN A 515 9.82 -29.06 -21.21
C GLN A 515 10.38 -29.00 -22.66
N THR A 516 11.41 -29.79 -22.97
CA THR A 516 12.16 -29.75 -24.25
C THR A 516 12.47 -31.14 -24.77
N GLU A 517 12.54 -31.32 -26.10
CA GLU A 517 13.04 -32.57 -26.69
C GLU A 517 14.45 -32.90 -26.20
N VAL A 518 14.58 -34.05 -25.54
CA VAL A 518 15.81 -34.47 -24.86
C VAL A 518 16.69 -35.29 -25.81
N THR A 519 17.71 -34.65 -26.38
CA THR A 519 18.72 -35.33 -27.21
C THR A 519 19.84 -35.94 -26.35
N GLY A 520 19.63 -37.17 -25.87
CA GLY A 520 20.60 -37.92 -25.05
C GLY A 520 20.23 -37.93 -23.56
N THR A 521 21.21 -38.04 -22.66
CA THR A 521 20.99 -37.96 -21.21
C THR A 521 21.39 -36.59 -20.66
N PRO A 522 20.44 -35.76 -20.17
CA PRO A 522 20.74 -34.48 -19.54
C PRO A 522 21.67 -34.61 -18.33
N TYR A 523 22.46 -33.57 -18.07
CA TYR A 523 23.24 -33.41 -16.85
C TYR A 523 22.40 -32.62 -15.85
N ILE A 524 21.97 -33.28 -14.76
CA ILE A 524 21.08 -32.72 -13.74
C ILE A 524 21.80 -32.72 -12.39
N LYS A 525 21.66 -31.61 -11.65
CA LYS A 525 22.05 -31.51 -10.25
C LYS A 525 20.85 -31.08 -9.40
N TRP A 526 20.64 -31.77 -8.30
CA TRP A 526 19.79 -31.32 -7.20
C TRP A 526 20.66 -30.80 -6.07
N SER A 527 20.25 -29.69 -5.47
CA SER A 527 20.98 -29.02 -4.39
C SER A 527 20.05 -28.38 -3.37
N ILE A 528 20.48 -28.32 -2.11
CA ILE A 528 19.93 -27.42 -1.10
C ILE A 528 20.93 -26.28 -0.97
N GLU A 529 20.48 -25.03 -1.10
CA GLU A 529 21.35 -23.84 -1.16
C GLU A 529 22.52 -24.00 -2.16
N SER A 530 23.73 -24.32 -1.67
CA SER A 530 24.93 -24.60 -2.48
C SER A 530 25.41 -26.06 -2.39
N GLU A 531 24.88 -26.86 -1.46
CA GLU A 531 25.28 -28.25 -1.22
C GLU A 531 24.63 -29.19 -2.26
N THR A 532 25.43 -30.06 -2.87
CA THR A 532 24.91 -31.10 -3.78
C THR A 532 24.13 -32.14 -2.97
N VAL A 533 22.92 -32.47 -3.41
CA VAL A 533 22.13 -33.61 -2.89
C VAL A 533 22.38 -34.84 -3.75
N VAL A 534 22.17 -34.70 -5.06
CA VAL A 534 22.53 -35.69 -6.08
C VAL A 534 22.89 -34.98 -7.38
N GLU A 535 23.78 -35.58 -8.14
CA GLU A 535 24.26 -35.06 -9.41
C GLU A 535 24.40 -36.23 -10.40
N ARG A 536 23.65 -36.18 -11.50
CA ARG A 536 23.60 -37.25 -12.51
C ARG A 536 24.05 -36.75 -13.88
N ARG A 537 25.00 -37.46 -14.47
CA ARG A 537 25.59 -37.20 -15.78
C ARG A 537 25.57 -38.48 -16.62
N GLY A 538 24.45 -38.77 -17.27
CA GLY A 538 24.23 -40.04 -17.95
C GLY A 538 24.12 -41.19 -16.95
N GLU A 539 24.96 -42.21 -17.11
CA GLU A 539 25.06 -43.35 -16.19
C GLU A 539 25.78 -43.00 -14.87
N GLU A 540 26.61 -41.95 -14.86
CA GLU A 540 27.35 -41.53 -13.68
C GLU A 540 26.44 -40.76 -12.70
N THR A 541 26.38 -41.22 -11.45
CA THR A 541 25.65 -40.55 -10.36
C THR A 541 26.57 -40.31 -9.17
N TYR A 542 26.72 -39.05 -8.78
CA TYR A 542 27.34 -38.62 -7.52
C TYR A 542 26.24 -38.28 -6.50
N GLN A 543 26.43 -38.72 -5.25
CA GLN A 543 25.51 -38.45 -4.14
C GLN A 543 26.23 -37.59 -3.10
N GLY A 544 25.54 -36.58 -2.60
CA GLY A 544 26.08 -35.64 -1.61
C GLY A 544 26.25 -36.25 -0.22
N GLU A 545 27.00 -35.56 0.63
CA GLU A 545 27.24 -36.00 2.00
C GLU A 545 25.93 -36.11 2.79
N GLY A 546 25.67 -37.28 3.36
CA GLY A 546 24.44 -37.59 4.10
C GLY A 546 23.25 -38.05 3.24
N TYR A 547 23.41 -38.12 1.92
CA TYR A 547 22.41 -38.65 0.99
C TYR A 547 22.77 -40.04 0.43
N GLU A 548 23.90 -40.61 0.85
CA GLU A 548 24.46 -41.84 0.29
C GLU A 548 23.50 -43.04 0.43
N GLY A 549 23.22 -43.70 -0.69
CA GLY A 549 22.28 -44.82 -0.79
C GLY A 549 20.80 -44.42 -0.72
N ARG A 550 20.47 -43.15 -0.50
CA ARG A 550 19.08 -42.67 -0.32
C ARG A 550 18.51 -41.96 -1.55
N VAL A 551 19.35 -41.29 -2.33
CA VAL A 551 18.94 -40.45 -3.48
C VAL A 551 19.13 -41.14 -4.83
N ASP A 552 18.24 -40.87 -5.78
CA ASP A 552 18.40 -41.24 -7.19
C ASP A 552 17.59 -40.30 -8.11
N VAL A 553 18.06 -40.10 -9.33
CA VAL A 553 17.28 -39.54 -10.45
C VAL A 553 17.25 -40.64 -11.51
N PRO A 554 16.13 -41.36 -11.69
CA PRO A 554 16.09 -42.56 -12.54
C PRO A 554 16.41 -42.25 -14.01
N GLU A 555 17.38 -42.96 -14.59
CA GLU A 555 17.90 -42.60 -15.91
C GLU A 555 16.89 -42.74 -17.04
N GLU A 556 16.10 -43.82 -17.03
CA GLU A 556 15.11 -44.09 -18.08
C GLU A 556 13.95 -43.08 -18.05
N GLU A 557 13.71 -42.46 -16.90
CA GLU A 557 12.75 -41.35 -16.76
C GLU A 557 13.40 -40.02 -17.19
N LEU A 558 14.67 -39.81 -16.84
CA LEU A 558 15.43 -38.62 -17.23
C LEU A 558 15.62 -38.53 -18.76
N ARG A 559 15.79 -39.66 -19.46
CA ARG A 559 15.79 -39.72 -20.93
C ARG A 559 14.45 -39.30 -21.56
N LYS A 560 13.35 -39.42 -20.83
CA LYS A 560 12.00 -38.96 -21.24
C LYS A 560 11.72 -37.52 -20.81
N GLY A 561 12.66 -36.85 -20.12
CA GLY A 561 12.52 -35.49 -19.60
C GLY A 561 12.17 -35.38 -18.12
N ASN A 562 11.86 -36.49 -17.42
CA ASN A 562 11.51 -36.47 -16.00
C ASN A 562 12.79 -36.47 -15.13
N CYS A 563 13.13 -35.31 -14.58
CA CYS A 563 14.32 -35.08 -13.75
C CYS A 563 14.05 -35.18 -12.24
N SER A 564 12.91 -35.75 -11.85
CA SER A 564 12.47 -35.82 -10.44
C SER A 564 13.44 -36.59 -9.55
N LEU A 565 13.69 -36.08 -8.35
CA LEU A 565 14.55 -36.71 -7.34
C LEU A 565 13.73 -37.69 -6.49
N VAL A 566 14.12 -38.96 -6.48
CA VAL A 566 13.64 -39.97 -5.52
C VAL A 566 14.53 -39.93 -4.29
N LEU A 567 14.00 -39.46 -3.16
CA LEU A 567 14.68 -39.41 -1.86
C LEU A 567 14.04 -40.41 -0.89
N ARG A 568 14.77 -41.48 -0.57
CA ARG A 568 14.32 -42.59 0.28
C ARG A 568 14.70 -42.36 1.74
N ASN A 569 13.97 -43.03 2.64
CA ASN A 569 14.23 -43.05 4.08
C ASN A 569 14.39 -41.63 4.67
N LEU A 570 13.33 -40.82 4.54
CA LEU A 570 13.30 -39.43 5.03
C LEU A 570 13.66 -39.32 6.51
N THR A 571 14.36 -38.25 6.85
CA THR A 571 14.76 -37.85 8.21
C THR A 571 14.31 -36.41 8.46
N PRO A 572 14.15 -35.96 9.72
CA PRO A 572 13.79 -34.57 10.00
C PRO A 572 14.78 -33.54 9.43
N THR A 573 16.04 -33.93 9.17
CA THR A 573 17.07 -33.08 8.56
C THR A 573 16.98 -32.98 7.04
N ASP A 574 16.15 -33.78 6.37
CA ASP A 574 15.86 -33.64 4.94
C ASP A 574 14.78 -32.57 4.67
N ALA A 575 14.17 -31.97 5.70
CA ALA A 575 13.20 -30.89 5.50
C ALA A 575 13.92 -29.60 5.07
N ALA A 576 13.82 -29.25 3.78
CA ALA A 576 14.57 -28.17 3.16
C ALA A 576 13.94 -27.67 1.85
N ASP A 577 14.45 -26.54 1.33
CA ASP A 577 14.15 -26.03 -0.01
C ASP A 577 15.14 -26.61 -1.03
N TYR A 578 14.68 -27.61 -1.78
CA TYR A 578 15.45 -28.24 -2.85
C TYR A 578 15.35 -27.44 -4.16
N ARG A 579 16.45 -27.39 -4.90
CA ARG A 579 16.54 -26.75 -6.22
C ARG A 579 17.10 -27.76 -7.22
N SER A 580 16.41 -27.94 -8.33
CA SER A 580 16.89 -28.72 -9.47
C SER A 580 17.54 -27.80 -10.52
N THR A 581 18.65 -28.23 -11.11
CA THR A 581 19.36 -27.50 -12.16
C THR A 581 19.78 -28.41 -13.31
N LYS A 582 19.61 -27.91 -14.54
CA LYS A 582 20.23 -28.46 -15.75
C LYS A 582 21.60 -27.81 -15.91
N ILE A 583 22.65 -28.60 -16.08
CA ILE A 583 24.00 -28.11 -16.33
C ILE A 583 24.27 -28.23 -17.84
N VAL A 584 24.62 -27.12 -18.47
CA VAL A 584 24.85 -26.99 -19.92
C VAL A 584 26.30 -26.57 -20.14
N SER A 585 27.03 -27.32 -20.96
CA SER A 585 28.40 -26.94 -21.36
C SER A 585 28.34 -26.09 -22.62
N ARG A 586 28.88 -24.87 -22.57
CA ARG A 586 29.02 -24.00 -23.74
C ARG A 586 30.18 -24.50 -24.62
N THR A 587 29.86 -25.37 -25.57
CA THR A 587 30.75 -25.90 -26.63
C THR A 587 31.77 -26.96 -26.18
N LYS A 588 32.10 -27.90 -27.08
CA LYS A 588 33.18 -28.90 -26.89
C LYS A 588 34.53 -28.22 -26.70
N GLY A 589 34.94 -28.00 -25.44
CA GLY A 589 36.29 -27.56 -25.07
C GLY A 589 36.38 -26.41 -24.06
N SER A 590 35.28 -25.80 -23.65
CA SER A 590 35.31 -24.77 -22.58
C SER A 590 35.12 -25.40 -21.19
N VAL A 591 35.54 -24.66 -20.15
CA VAL A 591 35.40 -25.04 -18.73
C VAL A 591 34.15 -24.42 -18.10
N GLU A 592 33.52 -23.45 -18.78
CA GLU A 592 32.38 -22.73 -18.25
C GLU A 592 31.09 -23.53 -18.43
N THR A 593 30.47 -23.84 -17.29
CA THR A 593 29.22 -24.59 -17.19
C THR A 593 28.10 -23.62 -16.81
N GLU A 594 27.12 -23.48 -17.69
CA GLU A 594 25.92 -22.70 -17.44
C GLU A 594 24.92 -23.56 -16.65
N THR A 595 24.23 -22.96 -15.68
CA THR A 595 23.26 -23.69 -14.84
C THR A 595 21.88 -23.05 -14.94
N VAL A 596 20.90 -23.82 -15.42
CA VAL A 596 19.50 -23.38 -15.59
C VAL A 596 18.67 -24.01 -14.48
N VAL A 597 17.92 -23.19 -13.72
CA VAL A 597 17.03 -23.69 -12.66
C VAL A 597 15.76 -24.26 -13.27
N ILE A 598 15.46 -25.53 -13.05
CA ILE A 598 14.28 -26.18 -13.62
C ILE A 598 13.08 -26.06 -12.68
N SER A 599 13.27 -26.37 -11.39
CA SER A 599 12.22 -26.30 -10.36
C SER A 599 12.78 -26.01 -8.96
N ARG A 600 11.88 -25.57 -8.08
CA ARG A 600 12.09 -25.47 -6.63
C ARG A 600 11.07 -26.35 -5.91
N VAL A 601 11.48 -27.06 -4.87
CA VAL A 601 10.61 -27.95 -4.10
C VAL A 601 10.85 -27.76 -2.61
N HIS A 602 9.84 -27.24 -1.91
CA HIS A 602 9.82 -27.24 -0.45
C HIS A 602 9.45 -28.64 0.05
N LEU A 603 10.35 -29.31 0.76
CA LEU A 603 10.10 -30.60 1.40
C LEU A 603 9.86 -30.40 2.89
N SER A 604 8.68 -30.79 3.39
CA SER A 604 8.41 -30.93 4.82
C SER A 604 8.48 -32.40 5.25
N VAL A 605 9.06 -32.65 6.43
CA VAL A 605 9.15 -34.00 7.01
C VAL A 605 8.48 -34.02 8.38
N GLU A 606 7.40 -34.78 8.49
CA GLU A 606 6.61 -34.90 9.72
C GLU A 606 7.04 -36.11 10.57
N VAL A 607 7.23 -35.87 11.86
CA VAL A 607 7.42 -36.92 12.88
C VAL A 607 6.04 -37.32 13.42
N PRO A 608 5.63 -38.61 13.32
CA PRO A 608 4.38 -39.09 13.91
C PRO A 608 4.25 -38.81 15.41
N GLU A 609 3.19 -38.11 15.80
CA GLU A 609 2.84 -37.83 17.21
C GLU A 609 1.61 -38.66 17.63
N PHE A 610 1.67 -39.26 18.82
CA PHE A 610 0.64 -40.13 19.38
C PHE A 610 0.27 -39.71 20.81
N THR A 611 -0.94 -40.04 21.25
CA THR A 611 -1.36 -39.90 22.66
C THR A 611 -1.81 -41.26 23.18
N VAL A 612 -1.32 -41.64 24.36
CA VAL A 612 -1.64 -42.88 25.06
C VAL A 612 -2.06 -42.53 26.48
N SER A 613 -3.18 -43.07 26.95
CA SER A 613 -3.62 -42.93 28.34
C SER A 613 -3.57 -44.28 29.05
N GLY A 614 -3.13 -44.28 30.31
CA GLY A 614 -3.11 -45.45 31.17
C GLY A 614 -3.50 -45.11 32.60
N HIS A 615 -3.79 -46.14 33.40
CA HIS A 615 -4.07 -45.97 34.82
C HIS A 615 -2.86 -46.43 35.65
N VAL A 616 -2.71 -45.90 36.87
CA VAL A 616 -1.62 -46.33 37.76
C VAL A 616 -1.66 -47.86 37.96
N GLY A 617 -0.54 -48.51 37.64
CA GLY A 617 -0.35 -49.95 37.70
C GLY A 617 -0.72 -50.73 36.44
N SER A 618 -1.33 -50.12 35.41
CA SER A 618 -1.54 -50.82 34.13
C SER A 618 -0.26 -50.91 33.29
N THR A 619 -0.34 -51.53 32.12
CA THR A 619 0.72 -51.52 31.09
C THR A 619 0.28 -50.65 29.92
N ALA A 620 1.17 -49.77 29.44
CA ALA A 620 1.01 -49.03 28.19
C ALA A 620 1.88 -49.63 27.08
N VAL A 621 1.44 -49.48 25.84
CA VAL A 621 2.26 -49.73 24.63
C VAL A 621 2.40 -48.41 23.90
N LEU A 622 3.62 -47.87 23.85
CA LEU A 622 3.93 -46.59 23.20
C LEU A 622 4.25 -46.87 21.72
N PRO A 623 3.43 -46.39 20.77
CA PRO A 623 3.56 -46.76 19.36
C PRO A 623 4.82 -46.21 18.70
N CYS A 624 5.52 -47.09 17.98
CA CYS A 624 6.62 -46.75 17.08
C CYS A 624 6.64 -47.77 15.93
N LYS A 625 6.73 -47.27 14.69
CA LYS A 625 6.85 -48.10 13.50
C LYS A 625 7.83 -47.47 12.51
N LEU A 626 8.81 -48.25 12.10
CA LEU A 626 9.71 -47.95 10.98
C LEU A 626 8.94 -48.14 9.66
N GLN A 627 9.04 -47.16 8.77
CA GLN A 627 8.40 -47.17 7.44
C GLN A 627 9.31 -47.75 6.35
N THR A 628 10.53 -48.14 6.70
CA THR A 628 11.58 -48.63 5.80
C THR A 628 11.65 -50.16 5.77
N GLU A 629 12.14 -50.73 4.67
CA GLU A 629 12.48 -52.16 4.64
C GLU A 629 13.67 -52.43 5.55
N VAL A 630 13.47 -53.28 6.56
CA VAL A 630 14.44 -53.57 7.62
C VAL A 630 15.38 -54.70 7.18
N THR A 631 16.52 -54.35 6.58
CA THR A 631 17.52 -55.33 6.12
C THR A 631 18.40 -55.90 7.25
N GLU A 632 18.60 -55.13 8.31
CA GLU A 632 19.33 -55.52 9.53
C GLU A 632 18.53 -55.12 10.77
N THR A 633 18.70 -55.82 11.91
CA THR A 633 18.03 -55.46 13.17
C THR A 633 18.41 -54.04 13.61
N PRO A 634 17.46 -53.08 13.63
CA PRO A 634 17.75 -51.70 13.89
C PRO A 634 17.94 -51.48 15.40
N TYR A 635 18.89 -50.64 15.76
CA TYR A 635 19.11 -50.26 17.16
C TYR A 635 18.17 -49.09 17.50
N ILE A 636 17.32 -49.28 18.50
CA ILE A 636 16.28 -48.32 18.91
C ILE A 636 16.62 -47.74 20.28
N LYS A 637 16.43 -46.43 20.43
CA LYS A 637 16.47 -45.74 21.71
C LYS A 637 15.12 -45.09 21.98
N TRP A 638 14.64 -45.20 23.20
CA TRP A 638 13.51 -44.46 23.74
C TRP A 638 14.01 -43.56 24.87
N GLU A 639 13.56 -42.30 24.91
CA GLU A 639 13.95 -41.34 25.95
C GLU A 639 12.83 -40.37 26.32
N ILE A 640 12.97 -39.75 27.50
CA ILE A 640 12.18 -38.60 27.96
C ILE A 640 13.14 -37.44 28.18
N GLY A 641 12.98 -36.35 27.43
CA GLY A 641 13.89 -35.20 27.51
C GLY A 641 15.29 -35.55 27.01
N SER A 642 16.15 -36.03 27.93
CA SER A 642 17.48 -36.59 27.62
C SER A 642 17.81 -37.82 28.48
N VAL A 643 16.80 -38.37 29.19
CA VAL A 643 16.92 -39.57 30.02
C VAL A 643 16.56 -40.78 29.16
N THR A 644 17.51 -41.67 28.90
CA THR A 644 17.25 -42.95 28.25
C THR A 644 16.27 -43.77 29.09
N VAL A 645 15.17 -44.21 28.48
CA VAL A 645 14.16 -45.11 29.06
C VAL A 645 14.48 -46.56 28.70
N PHE A 646 14.79 -46.80 27.43
CA PHE A 646 15.15 -48.11 26.88
C PHE A 646 16.11 -47.90 25.71
N GLU A 647 17.06 -48.80 25.53
CA GLU A 647 17.99 -48.75 24.39
C GLU A 647 18.44 -50.15 23.98
N GLY A 648 18.36 -50.52 22.69
CA GLY A 648 18.80 -51.83 22.24
C GLY A 648 18.34 -52.27 20.84
N ASP A 649 18.84 -53.43 20.42
CA ASP A 649 18.54 -54.11 19.13
C ASP A 649 17.51 -55.26 19.26
N GLY A 650 16.91 -55.40 20.45
CA GLY A 650 15.99 -56.48 20.81
C GLY A 650 16.66 -57.81 21.19
N ALA A 651 17.98 -57.94 21.06
CA ALA A 651 18.77 -59.07 21.58
C ALA A 651 19.66 -58.65 22.77
N LYS A 652 20.17 -57.41 22.75
CA LYS A 652 20.81 -56.71 23.86
C LYS A 652 20.00 -55.47 24.17
N THR A 653 19.60 -55.31 25.42
CA THR A 653 18.75 -54.21 25.88
C THR A 653 19.32 -53.61 27.16
N TYR A 654 19.46 -52.29 27.16
CA TYR A 654 19.66 -51.47 28.35
C TYR A 654 18.31 -50.86 28.75
N GLN A 655 18.04 -50.81 30.05
CA GLN A 655 16.86 -50.17 30.63
C GLN A 655 17.35 -49.02 31.50
N GLY A 656 16.71 -47.85 31.36
CA GLY A 656 17.06 -46.64 32.08
C GLY A 656 16.80 -46.73 33.58
N GLU A 657 17.43 -45.83 34.33
CA GLU A 657 17.20 -45.72 35.77
C GLU A 657 15.74 -45.39 36.08
N GLY A 658 15.09 -46.20 36.93
CA GLY A 658 13.66 -46.09 37.24
C GLY A 658 12.75 -46.87 36.28
N TYR A 659 13.29 -47.49 35.24
CA TYR A 659 12.56 -48.30 34.26
C TYR A 659 12.93 -49.80 34.31
N GLU A 660 13.83 -50.20 35.19
CA GLU A 660 14.35 -51.57 35.28
C GLU A 660 13.24 -52.60 35.58
N GLY A 661 13.15 -53.61 34.73
CA GLY A 661 12.10 -54.64 34.78
C GLY A 661 10.71 -54.17 34.33
N ARG A 662 10.55 -52.89 33.97
CA ARG A 662 9.27 -52.31 33.54
C ARG A 662 9.16 -52.18 32.02
N VAL A 663 10.26 -51.91 31.32
CA VAL A 663 10.29 -51.63 29.87
C VAL A 663 10.77 -52.81 29.02
N ASP A 664 10.30 -52.88 27.78
CA ASP A 664 10.61 -53.95 26.83
C ASP A 664 10.25 -53.53 25.38
N VAL A 665 11.04 -53.99 24.40
CA VAL A 665 10.76 -53.88 22.96
C VAL A 665 10.99 -55.26 22.34
N SER A 666 9.96 -55.85 21.76
CA SER A 666 10.05 -57.21 21.20
C SER A 666 10.99 -57.28 20.00
N GLY A 667 12.11 -57.99 20.16
CA GLY A 667 13.08 -58.19 19.07
C GLY A 667 12.54 -58.98 17.87
N GLU A 668 11.45 -59.73 18.01
CA GLU A 668 10.78 -60.38 16.87
C GLU A 668 9.94 -59.40 16.05
N GLU A 669 9.25 -58.48 16.73
CA GLU A 669 8.43 -57.44 16.11
C GLU A 669 9.30 -56.31 15.53
N LEU A 670 10.44 -56.02 16.18
CA LEU A 670 11.41 -55.03 15.71
C LEU A 670 12.02 -55.40 14.35
N ARG A 671 12.24 -56.70 14.08
CA ARG A 671 12.64 -57.20 12.75
C ARG A 671 11.58 -57.00 11.67
N LYS A 672 10.32 -56.77 12.06
CA LYS A 672 9.18 -56.45 11.17
C LYS A 672 8.91 -54.93 11.13
N GLY A 673 9.81 -54.11 11.67
CA GLY A 673 9.70 -52.65 11.74
C GLY A 673 8.87 -52.11 12.91
N ASN A 674 8.38 -52.94 13.84
CA ASN A 674 7.60 -52.48 14.99
C ASN A 674 8.51 -52.24 16.21
N CYS A 675 8.79 -50.96 16.49
CA CYS A 675 9.68 -50.49 17.55
C CYS A 675 8.97 -50.05 18.83
N SER A 676 7.68 -50.41 18.98
CA SER A 676 6.82 -49.95 20.08
C SER A 676 7.33 -50.39 21.45
N LEU A 677 7.33 -49.47 22.42
CA LEU A 677 7.79 -49.72 23.79
C LEU A 677 6.65 -50.22 24.67
N VAL A 678 6.83 -51.38 25.32
CA VAL A 678 5.92 -51.87 26.35
C VAL A 678 6.40 -51.37 27.72
N LEU A 679 5.64 -50.47 28.34
CA LEU A 679 5.91 -49.94 29.68
C LEU A 679 4.90 -50.52 30.69
N ARG A 680 5.38 -51.38 31.58
CA ARG A 680 4.57 -52.10 32.58
C ARG A 680 4.55 -51.35 33.91
N ASN A 681 3.49 -51.59 34.70
CA ASN A 681 3.35 -51.08 36.07
C ASN A 681 3.47 -49.54 36.14
N LEU A 682 2.62 -48.83 35.39
CA LEU A 682 2.63 -47.37 35.31
C LEU A 682 2.58 -46.69 36.69
N ILE A 683 3.31 -45.59 36.83
CA ILE A 683 3.30 -44.70 38.00
C ILE A 683 3.09 -43.24 37.56
N PRO A 684 2.60 -42.33 38.41
CA PRO A 684 2.30 -40.94 38.00
C PRO A 684 3.48 -40.19 37.36
N THR A 685 4.72 -40.52 37.73
CA THR A 685 5.94 -39.92 37.15
C THR A 685 6.33 -40.47 35.78
N ASP A 686 5.65 -41.51 35.28
CA ASP A 686 5.79 -41.96 33.88
C ASP A 686 4.99 -41.05 32.92
N ALA A 687 4.11 -40.17 33.42
CA ALA A 687 3.36 -39.25 32.56
C ALA A 687 4.31 -38.21 31.92
N ALA A 688 4.64 -38.42 30.65
CA ALA A 688 5.69 -37.68 29.94
C ALA A 688 5.52 -37.73 28.42
N VAL A 689 6.32 -36.95 27.70
CA VAL A 689 6.50 -37.08 26.24
C VAL A 689 7.71 -37.96 25.98
N TYR A 690 7.46 -39.16 25.49
CA TYR A 690 8.47 -40.13 25.08
C TYR A 690 8.84 -39.88 23.62
N ARG A 691 10.14 -39.94 23.31
CA ARG A 691 10.66 -39.87 21.95
C ARG A 691 11.35 -41.20 21.61
N SER A 692 11.09 -41.70 20.42
CA SER A 692 11.76 -42.88 19.88
C SER A 692 12.76 -42.48 18.78
N TYR A 693 13.90 -43.15 18.74
CA TYR A 693 14.98 -42.86 17.81
C TYR A 693 15.52 -44.15 17.18
N GLN A 694 15.76 -44.12 15.88
CA GLN A 694 16.59 -45.11 15.19
C GLN A 694 18.04 -44.65 15.26
N ILE A 695 18.92 -45.52 15.73
CA ILE A 695 20.34 -45.26 15.79
C ILE A 695 21.00 -45.93 14.58
N VAL A 696 21.39 -45.11 13.60
CA VAL A 696 22.01 -45.57 12.35
C VAL A 696 23.52 -45.39 12.45
N SER A 697 24.28 -46.47 12.27
CA SER A 697 25.74 -46.41 12.14
C SER A 697 26.12 -46.17 10.68
N ARG A 698 26.84 -45.09 10.39
CA ARG A 698 27.52 -44.92 9.09
C ARG A 698 28.72 -45.86 9.00
N THR A 699 28.93 -46.45 7.83
CA THR A 699 29.86 -47.57 7.60
C THR A 699 31.31 -47.30 8.02
N LYS A 700 31.96 -48.31 8.63
CA LYS A 700 33.39 -48.47 8.94
C LYS A 700 34.33 -47.29 8.56
N GLY A 701 34.49 -46.32 9.45
CA GLY A 701 35.58 -45.33 9.34
C GLY A 701 35.53 -44.23 10.40
N SER A 702 34.37 -43.59 10.55
CA SER A 702 34.15 -42.48 11.47
C SER A 702 32.79 -42.64 12.17
N VAL A 703 32.83 -42.79 13.49
CA VAL A 703 31.64 -43.05 14.31
C VAL A 703 30.95 -41.74 14.66
N GLU A 704 30.23 -41.16 13.70
CA GLU A 704 29.17 -40.19 14.00
C GLU A 704 27.83 -40.92 14.00
N ILE A 705 27.33 -41.18 15.21
CA ILE A 705 26.05 -41.85 15.44
C ILE A 705 24.97 -40.77 15.48
N LYS A 706 24.24 -40.57 14.37
CA LYS A 706 23.11 -39.63 14.31
C LYS A 706 21.80 -40.36 14.64
N PRO A 707 21.12 -40.03 15.75
CA PRO A 707 19.81 -40.59 16.07
C PRO A 707 18.73 -39.90 15.21
N VAL A 708 17.89 -40.69 14.53
CA VAL A 708 16.76 -40.21 13.73
C VAL A 708 15.48 -40.36 14.55
N GLU A 709 14.78 -39.27 14.87
CA GLU A 709 13.51 -39.30 15.63
C GLU A 709 12.41 -39.99 14.80
N ILE A 710 11.84 -41.10 15.29
CA ILE A 710 10.83 -41.90 14.59
C ILE A 710 9.41 -41.50 15.02
N SER A 711 9.19 -41.31 16.32
CA SER A 711 7.87 -40.95 16.86
C SER A 711 7.94 -40.22 18.20
N ARG A 712 6.87 -39.48 18.50
CA ARG A 712 6.60 -38.86 19.80
C ARG A 712 5.34 -39.46 20.40
N VAL A 713 5.37 -39.78 21.68
CA VAL A 713 4.22 -40.35 22.39
C VAL A 713 3.97 -39.59 23.69
N HIS A 714 2.83 -38.92 23.77
CA HIS A 714 2.33 -38.27 24.97
C HIS A 714 1.64 -39.33 25.84
N LEU A 715 2.25 -39.72 26.95
CA LEU A 715 1.68 -40.64 27.92
C LEU A 715 1.01 -39.86 29.06
N SER A 716 -0.30 -40.05 29.26
CA SER A 716 -0.99 -39.65 30.49
C SER A 716 -1.17 -40.84 31.43
N VAL A 717 -0.99 -40.61 32.73
CA VAL A 717 -1.22 -41.61 33.78
C VAL A 717 -2.24 -41.08 34.78
N GLU A 718 -3.39 -41.75 34.86
CA GLU A 718 -4.52 -41.36 35.70
C GLU A 718 -4.58 -42.20 36.98
N VAL A 719 -4.82 -41.56 38.12
CA VAL A 719 -5.18 -42.23 39.38
C VAL A 719 -6.69 -42.47 39.37
N PRO A 720 -7.19 -43.71 39.52
CA PRO A 720 -8.62 -43.99 39.60
C PRO A 720 -9.30 -43.26 40.77
N GLU A 721 -10.32 -42.46 40.48
CA GLU A 721 -11.14 -41.77 41.48
C GLU A 721 -12.54 -42.40 41.58
N PHE A 722 -13.05 -42.53 42.81
CA PHE A 722 -14.32 -43.18 43.11
C PHE A 722 -15.14 -42.37 44.12
N THR A 723 -16.46 -42.56 44.12
CA THR A 723 -17.36 -42.03 45.14
C THR A 723 -18.13 -43.17 45.80
N VAL A 724 -18.19 -43.17 47.12
CA VAL A 724 -18.91 -44.16 47.94
C VAL A 724 -19.77 -43.39 48.94
N SER A 725 -21.05 -43.75 49.05
CA SER A 725 -21.94 -43.23 50.08
C SER A 725 -22.27 -44.32 51.10
N GLY A 726 -22.32 -43.94 52.37
CA GLY A 726 -22.72 -44.81 53.48
C GLY A 726 -23.65 -44.08 54.44
N HIS A 727 -24.28 -44.84 55.33
CA HIS A 727 -25.05 -44.27 56.44
C HIS A 727 -24.34 -44.54 57.78
N VAL A 728 -24.59 -43.72 58.79
CA VAL A 728 -24.07 -43.95 60.14
C VAL A 728 -24.41 -45.37 60.63
N GLY A 729 -23.41 -46.07 61.17
CA GLY A 729 -23.48 -47.46 61.61
C GLY A 729 -23.42 -48.54 60.51
N SER A 730 -23.34 -48.15 59.23
CA SER A 730 -23.20 -49.11 58.12
C SER A 730 -21.74 -49.54 57.88
N THR A 731 -21.48 -50.32 56.82
CA THR A 731 -20.12 -50.72 56.40
C THR A 731 -19.90 -50.26 54.97
N ALA A 732 -18.86 -49.45 54.73
CA ALA A 732 -18.39 -49.11 53.39
C ALA A 732 -17.30 -50.09 52.91
N VAL A 733 -17.18 -50.22 51.60
CA VAL A 733 -16.05 -50.89 50.94
C VAL A 733 -15.47 -49.89 49.95
N LEU A 734 -14.31 -49.33 50.27
CA LEU A 734 -13.63 -48.33 49.45
C LEU A 734 -12.84 -49.06 48.36
N PRO A 735 -13.18 -48.90 47.06
CA PRO A 735 -12.60 -49.70 45.98
C PRO A 735 -11.11 -49.42 45.75
N CYS A 736 -10.34 -50.48 45.53
CA CYS A 736 -8.93 -50.45 45.13
C CYS A 736 -8.61 -51.80 44.46
N GLU A 737 -7.93 -51.78 43.31
CA GLU A 737 -7.56 -52.99 42.56
C GLU A 737 -6.16 -52.85 41.96
N LEU A 738 -5.28 -53.82 42.21
CA LEU A 738 -3.93 -53.93 41.70
C LEU A 738 -3.96 -54.59 40.31
N GLN A 739 -3.67 -53.82 39.26
CA GLN A 739 -3.67 -54.28 37.86
C GLN A 739 -2.43 -55.11 37.46
N THR A 740 -1.68 -55.64 38.44
CA THR A 740 -0.36 -56.25 38.26
C THR A 740 -0.34 -57.68 38.80
N GLU A 741 0.43 -58.60 38.21
CA GLU A 741 0.61 -59.94 38.79
C GLU A 741 1.18 -59.86 40.21
N VAL A 742 0.40 -60.30 41.19
CA VAL A 742 0.75 -60.18 42.62
C VAL A 742 1.51 -61.41 43.08
N THR A 743 2.84 -61.31 43.19
CA THR A 743 3.67 -62.35 43.81
C THR A 743 3.77 -62.12 45.33
N GLY A 744 3.02 -62.90 46.11
CA GLY A 744 3.02 -62.82 47.59
C GLY A 744 1.92 -61.92 48.16
N THR A 745 2.15 -61.36 49.36
CA THR A 745 1.25 -60.36 49.97
C THR A 745 1.86 -58.97 49.79
N PRO A 746 1.31 -58.09 48.93
CA PRO A 746 1.85 -56.76 48.68
C PRO A 746 1.61 -55.84 49.89
N TYR A 747 2.49 -54.86 50.08
CA TYR A 747 2.26 -53.77 51.03
C TYR A 747 1.17 -52.84 50.49
N ILE A 748 0.16 -52.59 51.32
CA ILE A 748 -0.91 -51.62 51.07
C ILE A 748 -1.08 -50.70 52.28
N LYS A 749 -1.20 -49.40 52.02
CA LYS A 749 -1.53 -48.36 53.00
C LYS A 749 -2.76 -47.60 52.53
N TRP A 750 -3.68 -47.32 53.42
CA TRP A 750 -4.77 -46.37 53.23
C TRP A 750 -4.56 -45.18 54.15
N SER A 751 -4.74 -43.97 53.65
CA SER A 751 -4.84 -42.75 54.46
C SER A 751 -6.17 -42.04 54.21
N ILE A 752 -6.58 -41.20 55.16
CA ILE A 752 -7.52 -40.10 54.96
C ILE A 752 -6.71 -38.82 55.14
N GLU A 753 -6.80 -37.90 54.17
CA GLU A 753 -5.89 -36.75 54.11
C GLU A 753 -4.40 -37.18 54.24
N SER A 754 -3.74 -36.81 55.34
CA SER A 754 -2.36 -37.19 55.68
C SER A 754 -2.25 -38.31 56.73
N GLU A 755 -3.36 -38.71 57.37
CA GLU A 755 -3.37 -39.66 58.47
C GLU A 755 -3.54 -41.10 57.95
N THR A 756 -2.66 -42.00 58.36
CA THR A 756 -2.80 -43.43 58.04
C THR A 756 -4.08 -43.95 58.69
N VAL A 757 -4.91 -44.67 57.94
CA VAL A 757 -6.14 -45.31 58.41
C VAL A 757 -5.89 -46.78 58.68
N PHE A 758 -5.22 -47.44 57.72
CA PHE A 758 -4.94 -48.86 57.74
C PHE A 758 -3.68 -49.16 56.94
N GLU A 759 -2.86 -50.10 57.42
CA GLU A 759 -1.65 -50.55 56.75
C GLU A 759 -1.51 -52.07 56.90
N ARG A 760 -1.14 -52.76 55.82
CA ARG A 760 -0.92 -54.21 55.80
C ARG A 760 0.30 -54.55 54.95
N SER A 761 1.24 -55.29 55.54
CA SER A 761 2.37 -55.91 54.86
C SER A 761 2.24 -57.44 54.89
N SER A 762 3.26 -58.16 54.42
CA SER A 762 3.36 -59.62 54.56
C SER A 762 3.48 -60.10 56.02
N GLU A 763 3.93 -59.25 56.93
CA GLU A 763 4.27 -59.62 58.32
C GLU A 763 3.37 -58.98 59.38
N LYS A 764 2.83 -57.78 59.10
CA LYS A 764 2.17 -56.93 60.09
C LYS A 764 0.94 -56.24 59.53
N THR A 765 0.04 -55.88 60.44
CA THR A 765 -1.16 -55.10 60.14
C THR A 765 -1.30 -54.03 61.21
N ASN A 766 -1.51 -52.79 60.78
CA ASN A 766 -1.57 -51.62 61.64
C ASN A 766 -2.87 -50.86 61.36
N GLN A 767 -3.52 -50.40 62.43
CA GLN A 767 -4.76 -49.63 62.43
C GLN A 767 -4.51 -48.43 63.34
N SER A 768 -4.81 -47.22 62.87
CA SER A 768 -4.61 -46.03 63.69
C SER A 768 -5.73 -45.86 64.71
N GLU A 769 -5.47 -44.98 65.69
CA GLU A 769 -6.46 -44.56 66.69
C GLU A 769 -7.78 -44.15 66.00
N GLY A 770 -8.91 -44.60 66.54
CA GLY A 770 -10.23 -44.39 65.94
C GLY A 770 -10.60 -45.32 64.78
N TYR A 771 -9.68 -46.14 64.24
CA TYR A 771 -9.95 -47.14 63.18
C TYR A 771 -9.76 -48.61 63.63
N GLU A 772 -9.31 -48.80 64.87
CA GLU A 772 -9.12 -50.10 65.52
C GLU A 772 -10.36 -51.00 65.44
N GLY A 773 -10.15 -52.27 65.06
CA GLY A 773 -11.20 -53.29 64.97
C GLY A 773 -12.23 -53.09 63.86
N ARG A 774 -12.22 -51.95 63.14
CA ARG A 774 -13.25 -51.61 62.14
C ARG A 774 -12.74 -51.40 60.71
N ALA A 775 -11.44 -51.16 60.50
CA ALA A 775 -10.82 -51.03 59.17
C ALA A 775 -10.00 -52.28 58.78
N ASP A 776 -10.24 -52.89 57.60
CA ASP A 776 -9.51 -54.09 57.14
C ASP A 776 -9.40 -54.19 55.61
N VAL A 777 -8.28 -54.70 55.07
CA VAL A 777 -8.08 -55.00 53.63
C VAL A 777 -7.80 -56.51 53.45
N PRO A 778 -8.83 -57.37 53.31
CA PRO A 778 -8.72 -58.82 53.52
C PRO A 778 -7.57 -59.50 52.77
N VAL A 779 -6.66 -60.17 53.50
CA VAL A 779 -5.38 -60.68 52.94
C VAL A 779 -5.55 -61.65 51.78
N GLU A 780 -6.57 -62.52 51.81
CA GLU A 780 -6.84 -63.48 50.72
C GLU A 780 -7.43 -62.82 49.47
N GLU A 781 -7.99 -61.62 49.58
CA GLU A 781 -8.43 -60.82 48.43
C GLU A 781 -7.29 -59.94 47.91
N LEU A 782 -6.44 -59.42 48.81
CA LEU A 782 -5.23 -58.66 48.47
C LEU A 782 -4.22 -59.49 47.65
N ARG A 783 -4.05 -60.77 47.97
CA ARG A 783 -3.27 -61.74 47.15
C ARG A 783 -3.85 -61.99 45.76
N LYS A 784 -5.13 -61.67 45.53
CA LYS A 784 -5.79 -61.73 44.22
C LYS A 784 -5.84 -60.36 43.53
N GLY A 785 -5.14 -59.36 44.06
CA GLY A 785 -5.11 -57.99 43.57
C GLY A 785 -6.18 -57.05 44.14
N ASN A 786 -7.13 -57.52 44.95
CA ASN A 786 -8.19 -56.67 45.50
C ASN A 786 -7.74 -56.01 46.82
N CYS A 787 -7.40 -54.72 46.76
CA CYS A 787 -6.88 -53.92 47.88
C CYS A 787 -7.94 -53.04 48.58
N ALA A 788 -9.22 -53.29 48.33
CA ALA A 788 -10.33 -52.50 48.86
C ALA A 788 -10.37 -52.45 50.40
N LEU A 789 -10.56 -51.26 50.98
CA LEU A 789 -10.71 -51.07 52.42
C LEU A 789 -12.15 -51.34 52.85
N VAL A 790 -12.35 -52.34 53.70
CA VAL A 790 -13.62 -52.59 54.40
C VAL A 790 -13.63 -51.76 55.68
N LEU A 791 -14.46 -50.71 55.71
CA LEU A 791 -14.61 -49.82 56.87
C LEU A 791 -15.99 -50.03 57.51
N ARG A 792 -16.01 -50.59 58.72
CA ARG A 792 -17.21 -50.99 59.46
C ARG A 792 -17.65 -49.89 60.43
N ASN A 793 -18.94 -49.90 60.76
CA ASN A 793 -19.57 -49.02 61.76
C ASN A 793 -19.25 -47.53 61.53
N LEU A 794 -19.66 -47.01 60.36
CA LEU A 794 -19.35 -45.64 59.94
C LEU A 794 -19.85 -44.57 60.91
N THR A 795 -19.05 -43.54 61.12
CA THR A 795 -19.42 -42.29 61.81
C THR A 795 -19.39 -41.11 60.84
N THR A 796 -20.00 -39.98 61.21
CA THR A 796 -19.94 -38.74 60.39
C THR A 796 -18.51 -38.21 60.20
N THR A 797 -17.59 -38.54 61.11
CA THR A 797 -16.16 -38.22 61.02
C THR A 797 -15.37 -39.08 60.02
N ASP A 798 -15.97 -40.15 59.48
CA ASP A 798 -15.37 -40.94 58.39
C ASP A 798 -15.58 -40.31 57.00
N ALA A 799 -16.37 -39.23 56.90
CA ALA A 799 -16.57 -38.57 55.61
C ALA A 799 -15.28 -37.84 55.17
N GLY A 800 -14.81 -38.10 53.94
CA GLY A 800 -13.56 -37.50 53.43
C GLY A 800 -12.97 -38.20 52.22
N VAL A 801 -11.75 -37.81 51.85
CA VAL A 801 -11.01 -38.36 50.70
C VAL A 801 -9.96 -39.37 51.20
N TYR A 802 -10.27 -40.65 51.01
CA TYR A 802 -9.35 -41.74 51.26
C TYR A 802 -8.42 -41.96 50.08
N ARG A 803 -7.14 -42.22 50.35
CA ARG A 803 -6.10 -42.50 49.36
C ARG A 803 -5.47 -43.84 49.67
N SER A 804 -5.38 -44.71 48.67
CA SER A 804 -4.70 -46.00 48.78
C SER A 804 -3.32 -45.93 48.12
N TYR A 805 -2.31 -46.50 48.77
CA TYR A 805 -0.92 -46.51 48.34
C TYR A 805 -0.37 -47.94 48.34
N LYS A 806 0.34 -48.34 47.28
CA LYS A 806 1.17 -49.56 47.27
C LYS A 806 2.65 -49.20 47.43
N ALA A 807 3.45 -50.11 47.98
CA ALA A 807 4.90 -49.96 47.94
C ALA A 807 5.44 -50.10 46.51
N MET A 808 6.45 -49.30 46.16
CA MET A 808 7.27 -49.52 44.97
C MET A 808 8.46 -50.41 45.35
N SER A 809 8.73 -51.44 44.55
CA SER A 809 9.94 -52.25 44.72
C SER A 809 11.11 -51.58 44.01
N ARG A 810 11.95 -50.84 44.75
CA ARG A 810 13.30 -50.46 44.29
C ARG A 810 14.38 -51.28 44.99
N THR A 811 15.59 -51.18 44.45
CA THR A 811 16.73 -52.08 44.62
C THR A 811 17.21 -52.23 46.08
N LYS A 812 17.85 -53.37 46.39
CA LYS A 812 18.41 -53.69 47.72
C LYS A 812 19.27 -52.54 48.27
N GLY A 813 18.80 -51.86 49.32
CA GLY A 813 19.60 -50.87 50.05
C GLY A 813 18.81 -49.82 50.83
N SER A 814 17.58 -49.47 50.42
CA SER A 814 16.76 -48.47 51.13
C SER A 814 16.12 -49.03 52.40
N THR A 815 16.09 -48.22 53.47
CA THR A 815 15.29 -48.44 54.68
C THR A 815 13.94 -47.73 54.65
N GLU A 816 13.68 -46.87 53.67
CA GLU A 816 12.39 -46.21 53.46
C GLU A 816 11.63 -46.85 52.29
N THR A 817 10.36 -47.20 52.55
CA THR A 817 9.44 -47.73 51.54
C THR A 817 8.84 -46.59 50.73
N GLU A 818 9.33 -46.36 49.51
CA GLU A 818 8.63 -45.49 48.54
C GLU A 818 7.24 -46.06 48.24
N THR A 819 6.22 -45.21 48.21
CA THR A 819 4.83 -45.62 47.94
C THR A 819 4.17 -44.78 46.85
N VAL A 820 3.27 -45.40 46.09
CA VAL A 820 2.56 -44.80 44.96
C VAL A 820 1.07 -44.80 45.24
N GLU A 821 0.41 -43.64 45.08
CA GLU A 821 -1.05 -43.51 45.13
C GLU A 821 -1.68 -44.28 43.96
N ILE A 822 -2.58 -45.23 44.25
CA ILE A 822 -3.22 -46.12 43.26
C ILE A 822 -4.74 -45.99 43.17
N SER A 823 -5.38 -45.28 44.11
CA SER A 823 -6.78 -44.89 44.00
C SER A 823 -7.15 -43.80 45.00
N ARG A 824 -8.20 -43.04 44.68
CA ARG A 824 -8.86 -42.05 45.54
C ARG A 824 -10.32 -42.42 45.72
N VAL A 825 -10.83 -42.32 46.94
CA VAL A 825 -12.23 -42.63 47.25
C VAL A 825 -12.82 -41.51 48.11
N HIS A 826 -13.79 -40.80 47.55
CA HIS A 826 -14.62 -39.84 48.27
C HIS A 826 -15.72 -40.61 49.02
N LEU A 827 -15.62 -40.68 50.35
CA LEU A 827 -16.63 -41.25 51.21
C LEU A 827 -17.56 -40.15 51.74
N SER A 828 -18.87 -40.26 51.47
CA SER A 828 -19.90 -39.48 52.16
C SER A 828 -20.63 -40.34 53.19
N VAL A 829 -20.97 -39.74 54.34
CA VAL A 829 -21.70 -40.42 55.41
C VAL A 829 -22.95 -39.63 55.80
N GLU A 830 -24.12 -40.25 55.62
CA GLU A 830 -25.42 -39.65 55.91
C GLU A 830 -25.99 -40.14 57.25
N GLU A 831 -26.58 -39.22 58.02
CA GLU A 831 -27.38 -39.58 59.19
C GLU A 831 -28.75 -40.12 58.76
N LYS A 832 -29.23 -41.18 59.43
CA LYS A 832 -30.58 -41.72 59.16
C LYS A 832 -31.64 -40.75 59.66
N GLN A 833 -32.24 -40.00 58.73
CA GLN A 833 -33.48 -39.29 59.02
C GLN A 833 -34.59 -40.28 59.37
N LYS A 834 -35.34 -39.97 60.42
CA LYS A 834 -36.50 -40.73 60.87
C LYS A 834 -37.71 -40.13 60.16
N GLU A 835 -38.15 -40.76 59.07
CA GLU A 835 -39.37 -40.33 58.36
C GLU A 835 -40.59 -40.45 59.28
N GLU A 836 -41.11 -39.31 59.77
CA GLU A 836 -42.47 -39.24 60.29
C GLU A 836 -43.44 -39.28 59.11
N ARG A 837 -44.42 -40.18 59.21
CA ARG A 837 -45.35 -40.50 58.13
C ARG A 837 -46.69 -39.82 58.38
N GLU A 838 -46.86 -38.61 57.85
CA GLU A 838 -48.20 -38.06 57.67
C GLU A 838 -49.01 -38.95 56.71
N ALA A 839 -50.27 -39.18 57.04
CA ALA A 839 -51.11 -40.16 56.36
C ALA A 839 -52.53 -39.64 56.18
N GLU A 840 -52.81 -39.04 55.03
CA GLU A 840 -54.18 -39.02 54.51
C GLU A 840 -54.53 -40.39 53.92
N LYS A 841 -55.70 -40.91 54.30
CA LYS A 841 -56.30 -42.12 53.74
C LYS A 841 -57.81 -41.96 53.67
N GLU A 842 -58.34 -41.96 52.45
CA GLU A 842 -59.68 -42.51 52.24
C GLU A 842 -59.64 -44.05 52.35
N VAL A 843 -60.76 -44.63 52.75
CA VAL A 843 -60.91 -46.06 53.10
C VAL A 843 -62.22 -46.57 52.50
N PRO A 844 -62.23 -47.79 51.93
CA PRO A 844 -63.24 -48.75 52.39
C PRO A 844 -62.65 -50.01 53.03
N ARG A 845 -63.43 -50.57 53.96
CA ARG A 845 -63.06 -51.64 54.92
C ARG A 845 -62.98 -53.03 54.30
N GLY A 846 -62.09 -53.87 54.86
CA GLY A 846 -62.12 -55.34 54.77
C GLY A 846 -61.47 -55.98 56.01
N VAL A 847 -62.22 -56.82 56.72
CA VAL A 847 -61.80 -57.60 57.92
C VAL A 847 -60.90 -58.78 57.47
N GLY A 848 -59.91 -59.32 58.21
CA GLY A 848 -59.34 -59.07 59.54
C GLY A 848 -58.45 -60.27 59.97
N VAL A 849 -57.98 -60.29 61.24
CA VAL A 849 -57.15 -61.35 61.90
C VAL A 849 -55.65 -61.35 61.53
N GLY A 850 -54.80 -61.10 62.52
CA GLY A 850 -53.35 -60.92 62.36
C GLY A 850 -52.47 -62.17 62.51
N VAL A 851 -51.15 -61.94 62.60
CA VAL A 851 -50.15 -62.68 63.41
C VAL A 851 -48.82 -61.89 63.39
N THR A 852 -47.95 -62.19 64.36
CA THR A 852 -46.72 -61.49 64.73
C THR A 852 -45.54 -61.61 63.76
N GLY A 853 -44.87 -60.47 63.53
CA GLY A 853 -43.40 -60.32 63.60
C GLY A 853 -42.48 -60.97 62.55
N THR A 854 -41.89 -60.16 61.67
CA THR A 854 -40.60 -60.45 61.00
C THR A 854 -39.78 -59.18 60.69
N ILE A 855 -38.83 -58.82 61.56
CA ILE A 855 -37.69 -57.96 61.19
C ILE A 855 -36.51 -58.90 60.87
N ALA A 856 -36.47 -59.43 59.64
CA ALA A 856 -35.44 -60.41 59.24
C ALA A 856 -35.12 -60.46 57.73
N VAL A 857 -35.69 -59.57 56.89
CA VAL A 857 -35.64 -59.74 55.41
C VAL A 857 -34.75 -58.71 54.69
N ILE A 858 -34.51 -57.52 55.26
CA ILE A 858 -33.77 -56.45 54.58
C ILE A 858 -32.27 -56.77 54.41
N GLY A 859 -31.64 -57.41 55.40
CA GLY A 859 -30.21 -57.77 55.34
C GLY A 859 -29.89 -58.83 54.26
N VAL A 860 -30.80 -59.77 54.01
CA VAL A 860 -30.61 -60.83 53.01
C VAL A 860 -30.73 -60.28 51.59
N ILE A 861 -31.63 -59.33 51.35
CA ILE A 861 -31.78 -58.67 50.04
C ILE A 861 -30.52 -57.86 49.70
N GLY A 862 -29.93 -57.12 50.65
CA GLY A 862 -28.69 -56.37 50.43
C GLY A 862 -27.51 -57.25 50.00
N VAL A 863 -27.31 -58.40 50.67
CA VAL A 863 -26.27 -59.37 50.30
C VAL A 863 -26.56 -60.01 48.93
N ILE A 864 -27.82 -60.33 48.62
CA ILE A 864 -28.20 -60.87 47.31
C ILE A 864 -27.95 -59.83 46.20
N VAL A 865 -28.29 -58.56 46.41
CA VAL A 865 -28.03 -57.48 45.44
C VAL A 865 -26.53 -57.28 45.24
N ALA A 866 -25.71 -57.26 46.29
CA ALA A 866 -24.25 -57.15 46.18
C ALA A 866 -23.61 -58.36 45.46
N VAL A 867 -24.08 -59.58 45.73
CA VAL A 867 -23.64 -60.81 45.04
C VAL A 867 -24.11 -60.83 43.58
N LEU A 868 -25.30 -60.30 43.27
CA LEU A 868 -25.78 -60.17 41.89
C LEU A 868 -25.07 -59.05 41.12
N TYR A 869 -24.70 -57.95 41.78
CA TYR A 869 -23.92 -56.85 41.19
C TYR A 869 -22.50 -57.30 40.84
N SER A 870 -21.79 -57.93 41.78
CA SER A 870 -20.46 -58.52 41.55
C SER A 870 -20.49 -59.66 40.53
N LYS A 871 -21.53 -60.51 40.51
CA LYS A 871 -21.71 -61.52 39.44
C LYS A 871 -22.08 -60.92 38.08
N ARG A 872 -22.84 -59.82 38.01
CA ARG A 872 -23.09 -59.10 36.75
C ARG A 872 -21.80 -58.49 36.20
N ARG A 873 -20.99 -57.82 37.03
CA ARG A 873 -19.67 -57.29 36.62
C ARG A 873 -18.74 -58.41 36.12
N ARG A 874 -18.68 -59.56 36.81
CA ARG A 874 -17.93 -60.75 36.33
C ARG A 874 -18.50 -61.41 35.06
N LYS A 875 -19.77 -61.16 34.68
CA LYS A 875 -20.35 -61.62 33.40
C LYS A 875 -20.23 -60.58 32.28
N GLN A 876 -20.15 -59.29 32.59
CA GLN A 876 -19.77 -58.25 31.61
C GLN A 876 -18.29 -58.38 31.25
N ASN A 877 -17.40 -58.61 32.23
CA ASN A 877 -15.98 -58.97 31.99
C ASN A 877 -15.77 -60.44 31.55
N ARG A 878 -16.82 -61.15 31.12
CA ARG A 878 -16.74 -62.48 30.48
C ARG A 878 -17.64 -62.59 29.25
N ARG A 879 -17.89 -61.48 28.56
CA ARG A 879 -18.01 -61.53 27.10
C ARG A 879 -16.59 -61.56 26.53
N HIS A 880 -16.43 -62.20 25.37
CA HIS A 880 -15.12 -62.36 24.73
C HIS A 880 -14.39 -61.02 24.63
N PRO A 881 -13.04 -60.97 24.78
CA PRO A 881 -12.31 -59.92 24.11
C PRO A 881 -12.58 -60.05 22.61
N ASP A 882 -12.92 -58.95 21.97
CA ASP A 882 -12.95 -58.89 20.51
C ASP A 882 -11.57 -59.30 19.96
N PRO A 883 -11.48 -59.97 18.80
CA PRO A 883 -10.20 -60.17 18.14
C PRO A 883 -9.53 -58.80 17.90
N PRO A 884 -8.18 -58.73 17.87
CA PRO A 884 -7.47 -57.46 17.92
C PRO A 884 -7.97 -56.49 16.86
N HIS A 885 -8.49 -55.35 17.29
CA HIS A 885 -8.86 -54.26 16.40
C HIS A 885 -7.59 -53.74 15.71
N THR A 886 -7.41 -54.15 14.46
CA THR A 886 -6.51 -53.51 13.51
C THR A 886 -6.91 -52.03 13.40
N TYR A 887 -5.97 -51.11 13.66
CA TYR A 887 -6.21 -49.69 13.40
C TYR A 887 -6.27 -49.45 11.88
N SER A 888 -7.49 -49.42 11.35
CA SER A 888 -7.79 -48.85 10.04
C SER A 888 -8.00 -47.34 10.14
N LEU A 889 -7.34 -46.60 9.24
CA LEU A 889 -7.41 -45.15 9.11
C LEU A 889 -8.86 -44.63 8.87
N PRO A 890 -9.18 -43.37 9.19
CA PRO A 890 -10.39 -42.72 8.71
C PRO A 890 -10.27 -42.50 7.20
N ASN A 891 -11.13 -43.15 6.41
CA ASN A 891 -11.11 -43.03 4.96
C ASN A 891 -12.20 -42.08 4.45
N THR A 892 -11.79 -41.01 3.78
CA THR A 892 -12.68 -40.13 3.00
C THR A 892 -13.29 -40.92 1.83
N GLN A 893 -14.55 -40.65 1.47
CA GLN A 893 -15.21 -41.41 0.40
C GLN A 893 -14.65 -41.09 -1.00
N ILE A 894 -14.25 -42.14 -1.72
CA ILE A 894 -14.35 -42.25 -3.18
C ILE A 894 -14.96 -43.62 -3.47
N ASN A 895 -15.98 -43.69 -4.33
CA ASN A 895 -16.71 -44.93 -4.65
C ASN A 895 -16.00 -45.77 -5.74
N PRO A 896 -16.11 -47.12 -5.72
CA PRO A 896 -15.41 -47.99 -6.66
C PRO A 896 -16.29 -48.62 -7.77
N ALA A 897 -15.67 -48.84 -8.94
CA ALA A 897 -15.95 -49.85 -9.96
C ALA A 897 -14.71 -49.88 -10.89
N ASN A 898 -14.18 -50.98 -11.43
CA ASN A 898 -14.64 -52.38 -11.51
C ASN A 898 -13.45 -53.36 -11.41
N THR A 899 -13.78 -54.65 -11.26
CA THR A 899 -12.84 -55.79 -11.24
C THR A 899 -12.53 -56.31 -12.64
N SER A 900 -11.29 -56.72 -12.93
CA SER A 900 -10.99 -57.94 -13.70
C SER A 900 -9.53 -58.37 -13.54
N GLN A 901 -9.28 -59.67 -13.70
CA GLN A 901 -7.96 -60.31 -13.71
C GLN A 901 -7.33 -60.21 -15.11
N ASP A 902 -6.02 -60.41 -15.23
CA ASP A 902 -5.49 -61.62 -15.90
C ASP A 902 -3.94 -61.65 -15.95
N GLU A 903 -3.38 -62.86 -15.93
CA GLU A 903 -1.99 -63.14 -16.30
C GLU A 903 -1.96 -64.12 -17.50
N ASN A 904 -1.07 -63.79 -18.44
CA ASN A 904 -0.41 -64.65 -19.43
C ASN A 904 -1.13 -65.07 -20.74
N PRO A 905 -0.44 -65.09 -21.91
CA PRO A 905 -1.04 -65.33 -23.22
C PRO A 905 -0.73 -66.72 -23.81
N ASN A 906 -1.55 -67.21 -24.76
CA ASN A 906 -1.02 -67.85 -25.98
C ASN A 906 -2.05 -68.04 -27.13
N ASP A 907 -1.56 -67.78 -28.35
CA ASP A 907 -1.74 -68.52 -29.62
C ASP A 907 -3.07 -68.54 -30.44
N GLN A 908 -2.89 -68.36 -31.76
CA GLN A 908 -3.72 -68.66 -32.96
C GLN A 908 -5.13 -68.05 -33.18
N GLY A 909 -5.39 -67.61 -34.42
CA GLY A 909 -6.75 -67.39 -34.94
C GLY A 909 -6.87 -66.37 -36.09
N GLU A 910 -6.94 -66.87 -37.32
CA GLU A 910 -7.00 -66.12 -38.59
C GLU A 910 -8.26 -65.24 -38.83
N ASP A 911 -8.12 -64.36 -39.83
CA ASP A 911 -9.11 -63.98 -40.85
C ASP A 911 -10.20 -62.88 -40.66
N LEU A 912 -9.96 -61.82 -41.45
CA LEU A 912 -10.85 -61.21 -42.47
C LEU A 912 -11.98 -60.20 -42.13
N GLN A 913 -11.87 -59.10 -42.89
CA GLN A 913 -12.92 -58.30 -43.56
C GLN A 913 -13.66 -57.17 -42.84
N ASN A 914 -13.38 -55.95 -43.33
CA ASN A 914 -14.34 -54.96 -43.87
C ASN A 914 -15.81 -55.03 -43.38
N THR A 915 -16.33 -53.92 -42.84
CA THR A 915 -17.17 -52.96 -43.63
C THR A 915 -17.64 -51.76 -42.78
N SER A 916 -17.72 -50.61 -43.45
CA SER A 916 -18.66 -49.49 -43.19
C SER A 916 -19.77 -49.58 -44.28
N PRO A 917 -20.88 -48.81 -44.33
CA PRO A 917 -21.30 -47.65 -43.50
C PRO A 917 -22.83 -47.60 -43.16
N ASP A 918 -23.29 -46.45 -42.63
CA ASP A 918 -24.67 -45.85 -42.66
C ASP A 918 -25.88 -46.68 -42.11
N ASP A 919 -26.95 -46.15 -41.51
CA ASP A 919 -27.67 -44.89 -41.80
C ASP A 919 -28.73 -44.50 -40.72
N HIS A 920 -29.21 -43.25 -40.80
CA HIS A 920 -30.44 -42.60 -40.32
C HIS A 920 -31.36 -43.15 -39.19
N GLY A 921 -31.69 -42.23 -38.25
CA GLY A 921 -32.90 -42.26 -37.42
C GLY A 921 -33.14 -40.91 -36.70
N SER A 922 -34.20 -40.17 -37.03
CA SER A 922 -34.43 -38.79 -36.55
C SER A 922 -35.68 -38.63 -35.65
N VAL A 923 -36.02 -37.37 -35.32
CA VAL A 923 -37.21 -36.87 -34.58
C VAL A 923 -37.04 -36.72 -33.04
N VAL A 924 -37.39 -35.62 -32.35
CA VAL A 924 -37.29 -34.14 -32.55
C VAL A 924 -38.06 -33.40 -31.42
N PHE A 925 -37.56 -32.22 -30.98
CA PHE A 925 -38.24 -31.20 -30.13
C PHE A 925 -38.60 -31.61 -28.66
N LYS A 926 -38.59 -30.74 -27.63
CA LYS A 926 -38.52 -29.26 -27.45
C LYS A 926 -38.20 -28.96 -25.96
N ASP A 927 -37.92 -27.77 -25.43
CA ASP A 927 -37.81 -26.37 -25.90
C ASP A 927 -36.93 -25.57 -24.89
N GLY A 928 -36.51 -24.33 -25.20
CA GLY A 928 -36.06 -23.33 -24.18
C GLY A 928 -34.54 -23.23 -23.93
N ALA A 929 -33.75 -22.67 -24.85
CA ALA A 929 -33.46 -21.23 -24.96
C ALA A 929 -32.48 -20.69 -23.88
N VAL A 930 -31.17 -20.56 -24.17
CA VAL A 930 -30.52 -19.41 -24.87
C VAL A 930 -30.42 -18.19 -23.93
N ARG A 931 -29.22 -17.62 -23.65
CA ARG A 931 -28.32 -17.00 -24.64
C ARG A 931 -26.87 -16.84 -24.13
N TYR A 932 -25.92 -17.17 -25.00
CA TYR A 932 -24.50 -16.76 -24.94
C TYR A 932 -24.14 -16.14 -26.31
N ILE A 933 -22.86 -15.83 -26.54
CA ILE A 933 -22.21 -15.46 -27.83
C ILE A 933 -22.69 -14.14 -28.50
N PRO A 934 -21.87 -13.49 -29.38
CA PRO A 934 -20.69 -14.01 -30.08
C PRO A 934 -19.37 -13.23 -29.96
N VAL A 935 -18.28 -13.99 -29.77
CA VAL A 935 -17.05 -13.81 -30.56
C VAL A 935 -17.39 -14.12 -32.02
N ARG A 936 -16.87 -13.33 -32.96
CA ARG A 936 -17.04 -13.56 -34.40
C ARG A 936 -15.67 -13.85 -35.01
N THR A 937 -15.54 -15.01 -35.66
CA THR A 937 -14.38 -15.39 -36.47
C THR A 937 -14.64 -15.13 -37.96
N ASP A 938 -13.53 -15.07 -38.72
CA ASP A 938 -13.40 -15.41 -40.15
C ASP A 938 -14.05 -14.49 -41.21
N PRO A 939 -13.61 -14.54 -42.49
CA PRO A 939 -12.61 -15.47 -43.09
C PRO A 939 -11.51 -14.84 -43.98
N GLU A 940 -10.31 -15.44 -43.96
CA GLU A 940 -9.65 -16.05 -45.14
C GLU A 940 -8.55 -17.05 -44.73
#